data_AF-A0A964GMS8-F1
#
_entry.id   AF-A0A964GMS8-F1
#
_cell.length_a   1.000
_cell.length_b   1.000
_cell.length_c   1.000
_cell.angle_alpha   90.00
_cell.angle_beta   90.00
_cell.angle_gamma   90.00
#
_symmetry.space_group_name_H-M   'P 1'
#
loop_
_entity.id
_entity.type
_entity.pdbx_description
1 polymer ?
#
loop_
_entity_poly.entity_id
_entity_poly.type
_entity_poly.pdbx_seq_one_letter_code
_entity_poly.pdbx_strand_id
1 'polypeptide(L)'
;MPIETNVNSPTLESTYELGRLDALARHTDKALFVTLLMSVFGTDLPVATYLKLRAALHEGNIANPSYRIDAQESTLARYDGASRTIVVAISAIAQARDEAFMSVNLFNAMTRAFGEYLRSVIRRDIDERAQERSPESQAETAHDVGTDYAAMMFFYGASATDHTVYANYAGEDLRLTMPTQEPLPQTAAFVAGNGHDKAGSFGHEALERGLASVGFTDEERRSIYFGNWLRDHSQLLDPKIVRKPDEPKNFPSTLSRAALTKLVDLLALKEFHDLQDTPAGRRAYTVDEEKLGVYRPSEHIDNPLNPASDSIDPQAIDPDFEPLVKADDPLLRVHPARSISNYVDHAARYMYNKLIDAMNAGNTIEGRRYFGEALHVLEDYFSHSNFVELCLRKKGHEVLPWTTETDCKHGLPIVTGMFGGLDVIASIAEPLGQIFFETKALDFKRTKPGDRSDAEQALLILLAEHPTDVPLSWLKTYLELRDKAAAAPLFGLFEAGRWITQLPLTLLQNAINSTMQGMLNWVADSVDEYQTLSGHNPNEKPGLHPTHSQLAKDHDTHPFHELAAYLATYAVEQVGRSMYEFWQGNTERDPASVAMNFILHPDADNWHEDIVAAWEAKDPDGSRNKIQAGSRLEDLVQLQAQLEREEKDRVRVLGEQYRNAPNTVSEIISSAFPFG
;
A
#
# COMPACT_ATOMS: atom_id res chain seq x y z
N MET A 1 22.49 -48.09 -57.14
CA MET A 1 21.72 -48.89 -56.17
C MET A 1 20.65 -47.99 -55.61
N PRO A 2 19.37 -48.39 -55.62
CA PRO A 2 18.30 -47.60 -55.03
C PRO A 2 18.44 -47.64 -53.51
N ILE A 3 18.33 -46.47 -52.86
CA ILE A 3 18.18 -46.38 -51.41
C ILE A 3 16.76 -46.87 -51.13
N GLU A 4 16.66 -48.05 -50.53
CA GLU A 4 15.42 -48.56 -49.97
C GLU A 4 14.90 -47.53 -48.96
N THR A 5 13.74 -46.95 -49.28
CA THR A 5 12.90 -46.25 -48.30
C THR A 5 12.52 -47.26 -47.23
N ASN A 6 13.16 -47.17 -46.07
CA ASN A 6 12.82 -47.99 -44.92
C ASN A 6 11.42 -47.59 -44.45
N VAL A 7 10.42 -48.44 -44.72
CA VAL A 7 8.99 -48.24 -44.41
C VAL A 7 8.69 -48.36 -42.90
N ASN A 8 9.72 -48.58 -42.06
CA ASN A 8 9.58 -48.70 -40.61
C ASN A 8 10.29 -47.56 -39.85
N SER A 9 10.10 -46.31 -40.28
CA SER A 9 10.35 -45.18 -39.37
C SER A 9 9.21 -45.16 -38.35
N PRO A 10 9.49 -45.32 -37.05
CA PRO A 10 8.43 -45.37 -36.04
C PRO A 10 7.68 -44.03 -36.02
N THR A 11 6.35 -44.12 -36.10
CA THR A 11 5.46 -42.96 -36.23
C THR A 11 5.23 -42.35 -34.85
N LEU A 12 5.41 -41.03 -34.74
CA LEU A 12 4.98 -40.24 -33.57
C LEU A 12 3.66 -39.56 -33.92
N GLU A 13 2.66 -39.70 -33.08
CA GLU A 13 1.37 -39.04 -33.23
C GLU A 13 0.99 -38.32 -31.92
N SER A 14 0.49 -37.09 -32.02
CA SER A 14 -0.03 -36.35 -30.87
C SER A 14 -1.09 -35.36 -31.32
N THR A 15 -2.23 -35.35 -30.64
CA THR A 15 -3.29 -34.32 -30.77
C THR A 15 -3.46 -33.52 -29.48
N TYR A 16 -2.58 -33.76 -28.50
CA TYR A 16 -2.79 -33.35 -27.12
C TYR A 16 -2.78 -31.82 -26.95
N GLU A 17 -1.80 -31.14 -27.54
CA GLU A 17 -1.68 -29.68 -27.43
C GLU A 17 -2.78 -28.93 -28.17
N LEU A 18 -3.23 -29.43 -29.33
CA LEU A 18 -4.40 -28.88 -30.01
C LEU A 18 -5.68 -29.06 -29.18
N GLY A 19 -5.85 -30.22 -28.55
CA GLY A 19 -6.96 -30.48 -27.64
C GLY A 19 -6.94 -29.55 -26.42
N ARG A 20 -5.76 -29.28 -25.84
CA ARG A 20 -5.63 -28.33 -24.73
C ARG A 20 -5.98 -26.90 -25.16
N LEU A 21 -5.58 -26.48 -26.34
CA LEU A 21 -5.91 -25.15 -26.87
C LEU A 21 -7.42 -25.00 -27.15
N ASP A 22 -8.07 -26.01 -27.72
CA ASP A 22 -9.53 -26.03 -27.91
C ASP A 22 -10.26 -25.98 -26.56
N ALA A 23 -9.80 -26.75 -25.58
CA ALA A 23 -10.34 -26.69 -24.22
C ALA A 23 -10.21 -25.28 -23.63
N LEU A 24 -9.03 -24.65 -23.75
CA LEU A 24 -8.83 -23.27 -23.31
C LEU A 24 -9.82 -22.30 -23.98
N ALA A 25 -10.00 -22.40 -25.29
CA ALA A 25 -10.94 -21.57 -26.05
C ALA A 25 -12.40 -21.72 -25.57
N ARG A 26 -12.80 -22.93 -25.17
CA ARG A 26 -14.16 -23.24 -24.69
C ARG A 26 -14.42 -22.78 -23.25
N HIS A 27 -13.42 -22.80 -22.39
CA HIS A 27 -13.57 -22.48 -20.97
C HIS A 27 -13.30 -21.00 -20.63
N THR A 28 -12.76 -20.22 -21.57
CA THR A 28 -12.52 -18.77 -21.39
C THR A 28 -13.52 -17.95 -22.20
N ASP A 29 -13.88 -16.77 -21.68
CA ASP A 29 -14.64 -15.79 -22.44
C ASP A 29 -13.80 -15.19 -23.59
N LYS A 30 -14.46 -14.44 -24.49
CA LYS A 30 -13.81 -13.87 -25.67
C LYS A 30 -12.69 -12.88 -25.32
N ALA A 31 -12.89 -12.06 -24.29
CA ALA A 31 -11.92 -11.04 -23.91
C ALA A 31 -10.67 -11.69 -23.32
N LEU A 32 -10.85 -12.59 -22.35
CA LEU A 32 -9.76 -13.32 -21.72
C LEU A 32 -8.98 -14.16 -22.74
N PHE A 33 -9.67 -14.85 -23.66
CA PHE A 33 -9.02 -15.63 -24.71
C PHE A 33 -8.15 -14.73 -25.62
N VAL A 34 -8.70 -13.63 -26.12
CA VAL A 34 -7.96 -12.71 -26.99
C VAL A 34 -6.75 -12.13 -26.26
N THR A 35 -6.93 -11.70 -25.01
CA THR A 35 -5.86 -11.14 -24.19
C THR A 35 -4.72 -12.15 -23.97
N LEU A 36 -5.05 -13.40 -23.63
CA LEU A 36 -4.08 -14.50 -23.48
C LEU A 36 -3.26 -14.74 -24.75
N LEU A 37 -3.92 -14.82 -25.90
CA LEU A 37 -3.25 -15.14 -27.17
C LEU A 37 -2.44 -13.93 -27.70
N MET A 38 -2.88 -12.70 -27.43
CA MET A 38 -2.14 -11.49 -27.81
C MET A 38 -0.83 -11.32 -27.04
N SER A 39 -0.74 -11.77 -25.78
CA SER A 39 0.55 -11.69 -25.06
C SER A 39 1.59 -12.66 -25.59
N VAL A 40 1.16 -13.80 -26.11
CA VAL A 40 2.05 -14.82 -26.66
C VAL A 40 2.42 -14.50 -28.12
N PHE A 41 1.45 -14.08 -28.92
CA PHE A 41 1.62 -13.96 -30.37
C PHE A 41 1.79 -12.53 -30.89
N GLY A 42 1.70 -11.54 -30.00
CA GLY A 42 1.92 -10.12 -30.28
C GLY A 42 0.63 -9.29 -30.40
N THR A 43 0.77 -7.97 -30.27
CA THR A 43 -0.33 -7.00 -30.48
C THR A 43 -0.34 -6.40 -31.89
N ASP A 44 0.61 -6.81 -32.74
CA ASP A 44 0.72 -6.39 -34.15
C ASP A 44 -0.37 -7.03 -35.04
N LEU A 45 -1.13 -7.98 -34.51
CA LEU A 45 -2.27 -8.61 -35.14
C LEU A 45 -3.59 -8.05 -34.61
N PRO A 46 -4.61 -7.87 -35.46
CA PRO A 46 -5.92 -7.38 -35.02
C PRO A 46 -6.61 -8.36 -34.08
N VAL A 47 -7.39 -7.83 -33.12
CA VAL A 47 -8.28 -8.63 -32.24
C VAL A 47 -9.17 -9.59 -33.05
N ALA A 48 -9.65 -9.16 -34.21
CA ALA A 48 -10.46 -9.99 -35.11
C ALA A 48 -9.76 -11.29 -35.54
N THR A 49 -8.43 -11.30 -35.68
CA THR A 49 -7.65 -12.50 -36.03
C THR A 49 -7.72 -13.55 -34.92
N TYR A 50 -7.61 -13.13 -33.66
CA TYR A 50 -7.72 -14.02 -32.50
C TYR A 50 -9.15 -14.53 -32.29
N LEU A 51 -10.16 -13.69 -32.57
CA LEU A 51 -11.56 -14.12 -32.53
C LEU A 51 -11.86 -15.17 -33.63
N LYS A 52 -11.27 -15.03 -34.83
CA LYS A 52 -11.35 -16.03 -35.89
C LYS A 52 -10.65 -17.34 -35.50
N LEU A 53 -9.48 -17.28 -34.88
CA LEU A 53 -8.81 -18.46 -34.31
C LEU A 53 -9.73 -19.18 -33.32
N ARG A 54 -10.37 -18.45 -32.40
CA ARG A 54 -11.29 -19.03 -31.41
C ARG A 54 -12.49 -19.73 -32.08
N ALA A 55 -13.07 -19.10 -33.10
CA ALA A 55 -14.17 -19.69 -33.87
C ALA A 55 -13.72 -20.95 -34.60
N ALA A 56 -12.56 -20.91 -35.28
CA ALA A 56 -12.01 -22.05 -35.98
C ALA A 56 -11.69 -23.23 -35.05
N LEU A 57 -11.22 -22.97 -33.83
CA LEU A 57 -11.04 -24.01 -32.80
C LEU A 57 -12.39 -24.66 -32.42
N HIS A 58 -13.41 -23.86 -32.15
CA HIS A 58 -14.75 -24.37 -31.81
C HIS A 58 -15.35 -25.25 -32.90
N GLU A 59 -15.10 -24.89 -34.16
CA GLU A 59 -15.55 -25.59 -35.36
C GLU A 59 -14.66 -26.78 -35.75
N GLY A 60 -13.50 -26.96 -35.13
CA GLY A 60 -12.54 -28.02 -35.48
C GLY A 60 -11.78 -27.77 -36.78
N ASN A 61 -11.72 -26.50 -37.23
CA ASN A 61 -11.12 -26.09 -38.51
C ASN A 61 -9.61 -25.76 -38.40
N ILE A 62 -8.99 -26.02 -37.25
CA ILE A 62 -7.54 -25.91 -37.07
C ILE A 62 -6.91 -27.29 -37.30
N ALA A 63 -6.02 -27.38 -38.28
CA ALA A 63 -5.27 -28.60 -38.53
C ALA A 63 -4.34 -28.93 -37.36
N ASN A 64 -4.06 -30.22 -37.16
CA ASN A 64 -3.03 -30.65 -36.23
C ASN A 64 -1.66 -30.64 -36.94
N PRO A 65 -0.54 -30.27 -36.28
CA PRO A 65 0.77 -30.37 -36.90
C PRO A 65 1.13 -31.82 -37.22
N SER A 66 1.96 -32.01 -38.24
CA SER A 66 2.60 -33.31 -38.47
C SER A 66 3.74 -33.53 -37.48
N TYR A 67 4.07 -34.78 -37.18
CA TYR A 67 5.18 -35.13 -36.28
C TYR A 67 6.17 -36.05 -37.00
N ARG A 68 7.46 -35.82 -36.77
CA ARG A 68 8.54 -36.67 -37.29
C ARG A 68 9.61 -36.87 -36.24
N ILE A 69 10.27 -38.02 -36.29
CA ILE A 69 11.39 -38.33 -35.42
C ILE A 69 12.69 -38.19 -36.19
N ASP A 70 13.69 -37.62 -35.54
CA ASP A 70 15.01 -37.47 -36.10
C ASP A 70 16.07 -37.95 -35.09
N ALA A 71 17.00 -38.76 -35.58
CA ALA A 71 18.10 -39.31 -34.79
C ALA A 71 19.28 -38.34 -34.65
N GLN A 72 19.36 -37.32 -35.50
CA GLN A 72 20.41 -36.30 -35.50
C GLN A 72 19.97 -34.98 -34.87
N GLU A 73 18.72 -34.88 -34.42
CA GLU A 73 18.20 -33.68 -33.78
C GLU A 73 18.88 -33.46 -32.42
N SER A 74 19.43 -32.26 -32.24
CA SER A 74 20.18 -31.88 -31.04
C SER A 74 19.30 -31.27 -29.95
N THR A 75 18.09 -30.83 -30.32
CA THR A 75 17.08 -30.29 -29.40
C THR A 75 16.03 -31.36 -29.06
N LEU A 76 15.36 -31.27 -27.91
CA LEU A 76 14.37 -32.30 -27.51
C LEU A 76 13.19 -32.35 -28.50
N ALA A 77 12.69 -31.18 -28.89
CA ALA A 77 11.72 -31.00 -29.96
C ALA A 77 11.84 -29.59 -30.56
N ARG A 78 11.53 -29.42 -31.86
CA ARG A 78 11.45 -28.13 -32.54
C ARG A 78 10.37 -28.11 -33.62
N TYR A 79 9.92 -26.93 -34.00
CA TYR A 79 9.06 -26.76 -35.16
C TYR A 79 9.86 -26.50 -36.45
N ASP A 80 9.53 -27.20 -37.53
CA ASP A 80 10.01 -26.92 -38.88
C ASP A 80 8.91 -26.22 -39.70
N GLY A 81 9.05 -24.91 -39.87
CA GLY A 81 8.09 -24.07 -40.60
C GLY A 81 8.03 -24.29 -42.11
N ALA A 82 9.00 -25.00 -42.71
CA ALA A 82 8.97 -25.35 -44.14
C ALA A 82 8.07 -26.57 -44.40
N SER A 83 8.14 -27.56 -43.51
CA SER A 83 7.37 -28.80 -43.60
C SER A 83 6.13 -28.84 -42.69
N ARG A 84 5.88 -27.76 -41.91
CA ARG A 84 4.81 -27.68 -40.89
C ARG A 84 4.80 -28.88 -39.94
N THR A 85 5.99 -29.33 -39.57
CA THR A 85 6.21 -30.57 -38.82
C THR A 85 6.95 -30.28 -37.52
N ILE A 86 6.48 -30.86 -36.41
CA ILE A 86 7.21 -30.88 -35.14
C ILE A 86 8.18 -32.07 -35.20
N VAL A 87 9.47 -31.77 -35.11
CA VAL A 87 10.55 -32.77 -35.11
C VAL A 87 10.92 -33.07 -33.66
N VAL A 88 10.94 -34.35 -33.29
CA VAL A 88 11.26 -34.82 -31.93
C VAL A 88 12.49 -35.73 -31.97
N ALA A 89 13.44 -35.51 -31.07
CA ALA A 89 14.65 -36.33 -31.01
C ALA A 89 14.33 -37.74 -30.48
N ILE A 90 14.84 -38.78 -31.15
CA ILE A 90 14.64 -40.17 -30.71
C ILE A 90 15.23 -40.44 -29.32
N SER A 91 16.38 -39.80 -29.02
CA SER A 91 17.05 -39.88 -27.73
C SER A 91 16.21 -39.26 -26.61
N ALA A 92 15.48 -38.18 -26.90
CA ALA A 92 14.60 -37.53 -25.94
C ALA A 92 13.42 -38.42 -25.54
N ILE A 93 12.83 -39.16 -26.50
CA ILE A 93 11.74 -40.11 -26.21
C ILE A 93 12.23 -41.25 -25.31
N ALA A 94 13.42 -41.79 -25.57
CA ALA A 94 14.02 -42.83 -24.73
C ALA A 94 14.29 -42.31 -23.31
N GLN A 95 14.95 -41.15 -23.19
CA GLN A 95 15.23 -40.52 -21.89
C GLN A 95 13.96 -40.17 -21.12
N ALA A 96 12.92 -39.69 -21.79
CA ALA A 96 11.63 -39.34 -21.19
C ALA A 96 10.86 -40.54 -20.61
N ARG A 97 11.14 -41.76 -21.07
CA ARG A 97 10.56 -43.00 -20.53
C ARG A 97 11.26 -43.45 -19.26
N ASP A 98 12.56 -43.17 -19.17
CA ASP A 98 13.41 -43.67 -18.09
C ASP A 98 13.59 -42.65 -16.94
N GLU A 99 13.56 -41.36 -17.24
CA GLU A 99 13.83 -40.28 -16.29
C GLU A 99 12.68 -39.28 -16.21
N ALA A 100 12.11 -39.11 -15.02
CA ALA A 100 11.00 -38.18 -14.77
C ALA A 100 11.32 -36.73 -15.20
N PHE A 101 12.53 -36.26 -14.92
CA PHE A 101 12.96 -34.92 -15.33
C PHE A 101 13.01 -34.77 -16.86
N MET A 102 13.48 -35.79 -17.58
CA MET A 102 13.50 -35.78 -19.05
C MET A 102 12.11 -35.94 -19.64
N SER A 103 11.20 -36.63 -18.94
CA SER A 103 9.77 -36.71 -19.31
C SER A 103 9.12 -35.34 -19.33
N VAL A 104 9.35 -34.55 -18.28
CA VAL A 104 8.87 -33.16 -18.16
C VAL A 104 9.51 -32.26 -19.23
N ASN A 105 10.82 -32.38 -19.47
CA ASN A 105 11.51 -31.56 -20.45
C ASN A 105 11.05 -31.83 -21.89
N LEU A 106 10.81 -33.10 -22.25
CA LEU A 106 10.27 -33.47 -23.55
C LEU A 106 8.83 -32.93 -23.73
N PHE A 107 7.98 -33.09 -22.71
CA PHE A 107 6.62 -32.55 -22.71
C PHE A 107 6.61 -31.02 -22.93
N ASN A 108 7.48 -30.30 -22.22
CA ASN A 108 7.65 -28.86 -22.39
C ASN A 108 8.16 -28.50 -23.80
N ALA A 109 9.19 -29.20 -24.29
CA ALA A 109 9.74 -28.94 -25.63
C ALA A 109 8.70 -29.15 -26.74
N MET A 110 7.88 -30.20 -26.65
CA MET A 110 6.77 -30.43 -27.59
C MET A 110 5.70 -29.34 -27.49
N THR A 111 5.39 -28.86 -26.28
CA THR A 111 4.47 -27.72 -26.08
C THR A 111 5.03 -26.44 -26.71
N ARG A 112 6.33 -26.16 -26.56
CA ARG A 112 6.99 -24.99 -27.16
C ARG A 112 6.97 -25.06 -28.68
N ALA A 113 7.30 -26.21 -29.26
CA ALA A 113 7.22 -26.43 -30.70
C ALA A 113 5.78 -26.28 -31.24
N PHE A 114 4.77 -26.66 -30.46
CA PHE A 114 3.37 -26.41 -30.81
C PHE A 114 3.03 -24.91 -30.80
N GLY A 115 3.56 -24.14 -29.85
CA GLY A 115 3.43 -22.68 -29.85
C GLY A 115 4.00 -22.02 -31.11
N GLU A 116 5.17 -22.46 -31.55
CA GLU A 116 5.77 -21.98 -32.82
C GLU A 116 4.95 -22.38 -34.05
N TYR A 117 4.38 -23.59 -34.05
CA TYR A 117 3.41 -24.02 -35.06
C TYR A 117 2.19 -23.11 -35.08
N LEU A 118 1.61 -22.81 -33.92
CA LEU A 118 0.43 -21.97 -33.80
C LEU A 118 0.71 -20.54 -34.27
N ARG A 119 1.89 -19.98 -33.98
CA ARG A 119 2.34 -18.69 -34.53
C ARG A 119 2.29 -18.70 -36.06
N SER A 120 2.77 -19.76 -36.68
CA SER A 120 2.75 -19.94 -38.14
C SER A 120 1.33 -20.03 -38.68
N VAL A 121 0.43 -20.78 -38.02
CA VAL A 121 -0.98 -20.89 -38.42
C VAL A 121 -1.68 -19.53 -38.33
N ILE A 122 -1.55 -18.83 -37.20
CA ILE A 122 -2.16 -17.51 -37.00
C ILE A 122 -1.71 -16.54 -38.08
N ARG A 123 -0.41 -16.46 -38.35
CA ARG A 123 0.16 -15.46 -39.27
C ARG A 123 0.04 -15.81 -40.75
N ARG A 124 -0.08 -17.08 -41.11
CA ARG A 124 -0.14 -17.51 -42.53
C ARG A 124 -1.53 -17.92 -42.99
N ASP A 125 -2.32 -18.50 -42.09
CA ASP A 125 -3.59 -19.15 -42.43
C ASP A 125 -4.81 -18.38 -41.90
N ILE A 126 -4.66 -17.59 -40.84
CA ILE A 126 -5.78 -16.85 -40.21
C ILE A 126 -5.71 -15.33 -40.47
N ASP A 127 -4.52 -14.74 -40.48
CA ASP A 127 -4.32 -13.32 -40.78
C ASP A 127 -4.54 -13.02 -42.27
N GLU A 128 -5.63 -12.32 -42.58
CA GLU A 128 -5.99 -11.95 -43.96
C GLU A 128 -5.01 -10.98 -44.61
N ARG A 129 -4.18 -10.28 -43.81
CA ARG A 129 -3.13 -9.36 -44.31
C ARG A 129 -1.79 -10.05 -44.60
N ALA A 130 -1.71 -11.37 -44.42
CA ALA A 130 -0.47 -12.13 -44.60
C ALA A 130 0.17 -11.98 -45.99
N GLN A 131 -0.64 -11.72 -47.02
CA GLN A 131 -0.19 -11.57 -48.41
C GLN A 131 0.42 -10.19 -48.73
N GLU A 132 0.21 -9.18 -47.86
CA GLU A 132 0.64 -7.79 -48.08
C GLU A 132 1.93 -7.43 -47.32
N ARG A 133 2.42 -8.30 -46.43
CA ARG A 133 3.62 -8.06 -45.60
C ARG A 133 4.91 -8.51 -46.32
N SER A 134 5.92 -7.64 -46.37
CA SER A 134 7.24 -7.99 -46.93
C SER A 134 7.98 -9.01 -46.05
N PRO A 135 8.87 -9.85 -46.61
CA PRO A 135 9.66 -10.82 -45.84
C PRO A 135 10.53 -10.18 -44.74
N GLU A 136 10.95 -8.92 -44.92
CA GLU A 136 11.75 -8.17 -43.94
C GLU A 136 10.93 -7.77 -42.70
N SER A 137 9.62 -7.54 -42.85
CA SER A 137 8.70 -7.29 -41.71
C SER A 137 8.37 -8.53 -40.88
N GLN A 138 8.79 -9.72 -41.35
CA GLN A 138 8.62 -10.99 -40.61
C GLN A 138 9.80 -11.29 -39.67
N ALA A 139 10.87 -10.50 -39.77
CA ALA A 139 12.08 -10.61 -38.96
C ALA A 139 12.12 -9.49 -37.90
N GLU A 140 11.11 -9.39 -37.04
CA GLU A 140 11.18 -8.51 -35.87
C GLU A 140 10.98 -9.27 -34.55
N THR A 141 11.92 -8.95 -33.66
CA THR A 141 12.18 -9.35 -32.27
C THR A 141 12.23 -10.86 -31.97
N ALA A 142 13.41 -11.28 -31.49
CA ALA A 142 13.71 -12.59 -30.92
C ALA A 142 12.97 -12.81 -29.59
N HIS A 143 11.64 -12.84 -29.64
CA HIS A 143 10.78 -13.30 -28.56
C HIS A 143 10.57 -14.81 -28.74
N ASP A 144 10.85 -15.58 -27.70
CA ASP A 144 10.72 -17.04 -27.70
C ASP A 144 9.25 -17.44 -27.52
N VAL A 145 8.45 -17.18 -28.57
CA VAL A 145 6.99 -17.40 -28.60
C VAL A 145 6.61 -18.82 -28.20
N GLY A 146 7.45 -19.82 -28.47
CA GLY A 146 7.23 -21.19 -28.02
C GLY A 146 7.27 -21.30 -26.50
N THR A 147 8.26 -20.69 -25.85
CA THR A 147 8.34 -20.60 -24.38
C THR A 147 7.14 -19.88 -23.78
N ASP A 148 6.74 -18.75 -24.37
CA ASP A 148 5.59 -17.96 -23.88
C ASP A 148 4.26 -18.72 -24.02
N TYR A 149 4.08 -19.43 -25.15
CA TYR A 149 2.92 -20.30 -25.34
C TYR A 149 2.89 -21.45 -24.33
N ALA A 150 4.02 -22.13 -24.14
CA ALA A 150 4.10 -23.24 -23.21
C ALA A 150 3.74 -22.80 -21.80
N ALA A 151 4.31 -21.68 -21.34
CA ALA A 151 3.96 -21.08 -20.06
C ALA A 151 2.46 -20.76 -19.97
N MET A 152 1.88 -20.06 -20.97
CA MET A 152 0.44 -19.79 -21.02
C MET A 152 -0.39 -21.07 -20.85
N MET A 153 -0.06 -22.13 -21.57
CA MET A 153 -0.79 -23.39 -21.52
C MET A 153 -0.62 -24.12 -20.19
N PHE A 154 0.55 -24.06 -19.55
CA PHE A 154 0.75 -24.62 -18.21
C PHE A 154 -0.12 -23.92 -17.16
N PHE A 155 -0.43 -22.64 -17.33
CA PHE A 155 -1.21 -21.85 -16.37
C PHE A 155 -2.72 -21.81 -16.65
N TYR A 156 -3.11 -21.73 -17.92
CA TYR A 156 -4.51 -21.53 -18.33
C TYR A 156 -5.11 -22.72 -19.07
N GLY A 157 -4.26 -23.54 -19.69
CA GLY A 157 -4.70 -24.77 -20.33
C GLY A 157 -5.06 -25.83 -19.28
N ALA A 158 -5.74 -26.89 -19.72
CA ALA A 158 -5.99 -28.05 -18.87
C ALA A 158 -4.66 -28.56 -18.27
N SER A 159 -4.63 -28.74 -16.96
CA SER A 159 -3.44 -29.18 -16.23
C SER A 159 -3.07 -30.61 -16.60
N ALA A 160 -1.82 -30.84 -17.00
CA ALA A 160 -1.27 -32.18 -17.15
C ALA A 160 -0.89 -32.71 -15.76
N THR A 161 -1.46 -33.85 -15.36
CA THR A 161 -1.10 -34.56 -14.13
C THR A 161 -0.06 -35.64 -14.41
N ASP A 162 0.47 -36.26 -13.36
CA ASP A 162 1.29 -37.46 -13.53
C ASP A 162 0.53 -38.52 -14.34
N HIS A 163 1.27 -39.25 -15.18
CA HIS A 163 0.80 -40.24 -16.15
C HIS A 163 -0.10 -39.73 -17.29
N THR A 164 -0.19 -38.42 -17.51
CA THR A 164 -0.92 -37.87 -18.66
C THR A 164 -0.33 -38.37 -19.98
N VAL A 165 -1.16 -38.96 -20.84
CA VAL A 165 -0.75 -39.39 -22.18
C VAL A 165 -0.74 -38.17 -23.11
N TYR A 166 0.42 -37.81 -23.64
CA TYR A 166 0.57 -36.63 -24.51
C TYR A 166 1.00 -36.95 -25.95
N ALA A 167 1.47 -38.17 -26.21
CA ALA A 167 1.76 -38.65 -27.56
C ALA A 167 1.68 -40.18 -27.62
N ASN A 168 1.63 -40.74 -28.82
CA ASN A 168 1.82 -42.16 -29.08
C ASN A 168 3.03 -42.32 -30.00
N TYR A 169 3.98 -43.18 -29.60
CA TYR A 169 5.19 -43.47 -30.33
C TYR A 169 5.24 -44.97 -30.65
N ALA A 170 5.24 -45.32 -31.93
CA ALA A 170 5.30 -46.71 -32.41
C ALA A 170 4.21 -47.63 -31.82
N GLY A 171 3.02 -47.09 -31.56
CA GLY A 171 1.90 -47.84 -30.95
C GLY A 171 1.88 -47.83 -29.43
N GLU A 172 2.88 -47.21 -28.77
CA GLU A 172 2.96 -47.11 -27.31
C GLU A 172 2.72 -45.67 -26.83
N ASP A 173 1.89 -45.53 -25.80
CA ASP A 173 1.62 -44.23 -25.19
C ASP A 173 2.86 -43.65 -24.50
N LEU A 174 3.20 -42.42 -24.86
CA LEU A 174 4.16 -41.59 -24.15
C LEU A 174 3.42 -40.86 -23.03
N ARG A 175 3.77 -41.22 -21.78
CA ARG A 175 3.18 -40.68 -20.56
C ARG A 175 4.12 -39.68 -19.90
N LEU A 176 3.55 -38.60 -19.39
CA LEU A 176 4.25 -37.65 -18.55
C LEU A 176 4.54 -38.31 -17.20
N THR A 177 5.80 -38.37 -16.81
CA THR A 177 6.24 -38.86 -15.50
C THR A 177 6.77 -37.67 -14.71
N MET A 178 6.07 -37.29 -13.65
CA MET A 178 6.46 -36.16 -12.80
C MET A 178 7.51 -36.61 -11.77
N PRO A 179 8.56 -35.81 -11.49
CA PRO A 179 9.48 -36.14 -10.41
C PRO A 179 8.77 -36.03 -9.05
N THR A 180 9.15 -36.89 -8.10
CA THR A 180 8.65 -36.86 -6.72
C THR A 180 9.00 -35.50 -6.11
N GLN A 181 7.99 -34.72 -5.75
CA GLN A 181 8.21 -33.43 -5.12
C GLN A 181 8.67 -33.64 -3.67
N GLU A 182 9.82 -33.10 -3.29
CA GLU A 182 10.10 -32.91 -1.88
C GLU A 182 9.06 -31.93 -1.31
N PRO A 183 8.55 -32.18 -0.08
CA PRO A 183 7.70 -31.22 0.58
C PRO A 183 8.42 -29.88 0.63
N LEU A 184 7.69 -28.81 0.28
CA LEU A 184 8.16 -27.46 0.49
C LEU A 184 8.68 -27.35 1.93
N PRO A 185 9.91 -26.85 2.18
CA PRO A 185 10.28 -26.48 3.53
C PRO A 185 9.18 -25.57 4.07
N GLN A 186 8.63 -25.91 5.23
CA GLN A 186 7.73 -25.03 5.95
C GLN A 186 8.56 -23.82 6.41
N THR A 187 8.67 -22.80 5.56
CA THR A 187 9.00 -21.48 6.05
C THR A 187 7.82 -20.99 6.88
N ALA A 188 8.14 -20.53 8.08
CA ALA A 188 7.22 -19.99 9.07
C ALA A 188 6.32 -18.91 8.45
N ALA A 189 5.14 -18.76 9.04
CA ALA A 189 4.21 -17.68 8.78
C ALA A 189 4.94 -16.33 8.74
N PHE A 190 4.51 -15.45 7.83
CA PHE A 190 4.89 -14.04 7.74
C PHE A 190 6.38 -13.75 7.92
N VAL A 191 7.11 -13.57 6.81
CA VAL A 191 8.31 -12.73 6.90
C VAL A 191 7.82 -11.29 6.90
N ALA A 192 7.50 -10.80 8.10
CA ALA A 192 7.36 -9.37 8.35
C ALA A 192 8.60 -8.68 7.78
N GLY A 193 8.38 -7.67 6.94
CA GLY A 193 9.45 -6.79 6.50
C GLY A 193 10.16 -6.26 7.74
N ASN A 194 11.49 -6.23 7.71
CA ASN A 194 12.28 -5.61 8.77
C ASN A 194 11.67 -4.25 9.08
N GLY A 195 11.12 -4.08 10.30
CA GLY A 195 10.64 -2.81 10.79
C GLY A 195 11.72 -1.77 10.53
N HIS A 196 11.33 -0.68 9.89
CA HIS A 196 12.26 0.39 9.61
C HIS A 196 12.62 1.05 10.94
N ASP A 197 13.89 0.94 11.33
CA ASP A 197 14.55 1.85 12.26
C ASP A 197 14.68 3.24 11.60
N LYS A 198 13.56 3.90 11.30
CA LYS A 198 13.57 5.33 10.97
C LYS A 198 13.32 6.10 12.25
N ALA A 199 14.41 6.59 12.84
CA ALA A 199 14.37 7.73 13.75
C ALA A 199 13.72 8.91 13.01
N GLY A 200 12.77 9.59 13.65
CA GLY A 200 12.17 10.80 13.08
C GLY A 200 10.67 11.06 13.27
N SER A 201 9.87 10.19 13.90
CA SER A 201 8.51 10.57 14.33
C SER A 201 8.51 10.98 15.82
N PHE A 202 8.13 12.24 16.06
CA PHE A 202 8.21 12.91 17.36
C PHE A 202 7.50 12.16 18.50
N GLY A 203 6.28 11.66 18.25
CA GLY A 203 5.50 10.93 19.25
C GLY A 203 6.13 9.59 19.63
N HIS A 204 6.71 8.86 18.67
CA HIS A 204 7.34 7.58 18.95
C HIS A 204 8.57 7.75 19.87
N GLU A 205 9.48 8.69 19.56
CA GLU A 205 10.74 8.80 20.30
C GLU A 205 10.60 9.41 21.71
N ALA A 206 9.63 10.31 21.92
CA ALA A 206 9.39 10.91 23.23
C ALA A 206 8.78 9.89 24.20
N LEU A 207 7.78 9.13 23.73
CA LEU A 207 7.14 8.03 24.46
C LEU A 207 8.14 6.92 24.80
N GLU A 208 8.91 6.48 23.80
CA GLU A 208 9.86 5.38 23.91
C GLU A 208 10.95 5.72 24.95
N ARG A 209 11.53 6.93 24.91
CA ARG A 209 12.53 7.41 25.87
C ARG A 209 11.94 7.68 27.26
N GLY A 210 10.82 8.39 27.34
CA GLY A 210 10.20 8.81 28.60
C GLY A 210 9.69 7.63 29.43
N LEU A 211 9.08 6.63 28.79
CA LEU A 211 8.57 5.45 29.51
C LEU A 211 9.67 4.44 29.86
N ALA A 212 10.73 4.35 29.06
CA ALA A 212 11.87 3.49 29.36
C ALA A 212 12.59 3.90 30.65
N SER A 213 12.73 5.21 30.90
CA SER A 213 13.38 5.72 32.12
C SER A 213 12.59 5.43 33.40
N VAL A 214 11.28 5.20 33.28
CA VAL A 214 10.36 4.89 34.39
C VAL A 214 10.44 3.42 34.82
N GLY A 215 10.68 2.50 33.87
CA GLY A 215 10.74 1.06 34.13
C GLY A 215 9.68 0.22 33.41
N PHE A 216 8.94 0.79 32.46
CA PHE A 216 8.09 0.00 31.55
C PHE A 216 8.95 -0.91 30.68
N THR A 217 8.51 -2.16 30.52
CA THR A 217 9.15 -3.14 29.63
C THR A 217 8.95 -2.78 28.16
N ASP A 218 9.76 -3.33 27.26
CA ASP A 218 9.65 -3.08 25.81
C ASP A 218 8.26 -3.42 25.27
N GLU A 219 7.69 -4.56 25.68
CA GLU A 219 6.34 -4.98 25.30
C GLU A 219 5.28 -3.97 25.80
N GLU A 220 5.42 -3.47 27.04
CA GLU A 220 4.50 -2.46 27.58
C GLU A 220 4.60 -1.15 26.81
N ARG A 221 5.81 -0.67 26.53
CA ARG A 221 6.02 0.56 25.75
C ARG A 221 5.46 0.45 24.34
N ARG A 222 5.68 -0.68 23.66
CA ARG A 222 5.11 -0.97 22.33
C ARG A 222 3.57 -1.01 22.37
N SER A 223 3.00 -1.60 23.40
CA SER A 223 1.54 -1.68 23.60
C SER A 223 0.92 -0.31 23.95
N ILE A 224 1.62 0.54 24.70
CA ILE A 224 1.22 1.92 24.94
C ILE A 224 1.33 2.73 23.64
N TYR A 225 2.43 2.57 22.90
CA TYR A 225 2.61 3.21 21.60
C TYR A 225 1.52 2.82 20.60
N PHE A 226 1.00 1.59 20.62
CA PHE A 226 -0.15 1.20 19.80
C PHE A 226 -1.37 2.12 20.01
N GLY A 227 -1.67 2.51 21.26
CA GLY A 227 -2.76 3.44 21.54
C GLY A 227 -2.52 4.86 21.01
N ASN A 228 -1.28 5.35 21.13
CA ASN A 228 -0.86 6.65 20.58
C ASN A 228 -0.94 6.64 19.05
N TRP A 229 -0.34 5.63 18.41
CA TRP A 229 -0.34 5.40 16.97
C TRP A 229 -1.75 5.30 16.35
N LEU A 230 -2.72 4.72 17.08
CA LEU A 230 -4.11 4.70 16.64
C LEU A 230 -4.73 6.09 16.52
N ARG A 231 -4.32 7.04 17.37
CA ARG A 231 -4.80 8.43 17.27
C ARG A 231 -4.21 9.09 16.04
N ASP A 232 -2.90 9.00 15.80
CA ASP A 232 -2.27 9.48 14.56
C ASP A 232 -3.02 8.97 13.32
N HIS A 233 -3.29 7.65 13.27
CA HIS A 233 -3.93 7.03 12.11
C HIS A 233 -5.45 7.26 12.05
N SER A 234 -6.08 7.78 13.12
CA SER A 234 -7.49 8.20 13.06
C SER A 234 -7.70 9.41 12.15
N GLN A 235 -6.66 10.19 11.86
CA GLN A 235 -6.69 11.32 10.91
C GLN A 235 -6.99 10.87 9.46
N LEU A 236 -6.75 9.60 9.14
CA LEU A 236 -7.17 8.99 7.86
C LEU A 236 -8.70 8.91 7.73
N LEU A 237 -9.42 8.97 8.85
CA LEU A 237 -10.86 8.92 8.93
C LEU A 237 -11.42 10.33 9.08
N ASP A 238 -10.94 11.27 8.26
CA ASP A 238 -11.42 12.65 8.17
C ASP A 238 -12.77 12.74 7.41
N PRO A 239 -13.67 13.67 7.76
CA PRO A 239 -14.95 13.87 7.07
C PRO A 239 -14.83 14.08 5.55
N LYS A 240 -13.70 14.58 5.05
CA LYS A 240 -13.45 14.79 3.62
C LYS A 240 -13.18 13.47 2.86
N ILE A 241 -12.78 12.40 3.55
CA ILE A 241 -12.46 11.09 2.97
C ILE A 241 -13.56 10.07 3.28
N VAL A 242 -14.10 10.10 4.50
CA VAL A 242 -15.08 9.10 4.93
C VAL A 242 -16.36 9.25 4.12
N ARG A 243 -16.71 8.19 3.38
CA ARG A 243 -17.95 8.12 2.61
C ARG A 243 -19.11 7.86 3.55
N LYS A 244 -20.18 8.64 3.41
CA LYS A 244 -21.44 8.39 4.09
C LYS A 244 -22.03 7.03 3.68
N PRO A 245 -22.60 6.22 4.61
CA PRO A 245 -23.00 4.84 4.31
C PRO A 245 -23.99 4.64 3.14
N ASP A 246 -24.86 5.62 2.87
CA ASP A 246 -25.88 5.58 1.81
C ASP A 246 -25.40 6.14 0.46
N GLU A 247 -24.18 6.67 0.39
CA GLU A 247 -23.62 7.22 -0.84
C GLU A 247 -22.98 6.15 -1.74
N PRO A 248 -23.06 6.34 -3.08
CA PRO A 248 -22.39 5.43 -4.00
C PRO A 248 -20.88 5.48 -3.80
N LYS A 249 -20.24 4.32 -3.99
CA LYS A 249 -18.78 4.18 -4.00
C LYS A 249 -18.14 5.20 -4.92
N ASN A 250 -17.14 5.92 -4.42
CA ASN A 250 -16.44 6.98 -5.14
C ASN A 250 -14.93 6.97 -4.83
N PHE A 251 -14.33 5.78 -4.79
CA PHE A 251 -12.87 5.68 -4.67
C PHE A 251 -12.20 6.31 -5.90
N PRO A 252 -11.16 7.16 -5.70
CA PRO A 252 -10.45 7.43 -4.44
C PRO A 252 -10.88 8.67 -3.67
N SER A 253 -11.85 9.43 -4.15
CA SER A 253 -12.32 10.63 -3.44
C SER A 253 -12.86 10.31 -2.05
N THR A 254 -13.65 9.24 -1.92
CA THR A 254 -14.17 8.81 -0.63
C THR A 254 -14.16 7.28 -0.46
N LEU A 255 -13.91 6.84 0.77
CA LEU A 255 -13.80 5.43 1.18
C LEU A 255 -14.74 5.16 2.36
N SER A 256 -15.30 3.96 2.47
CA SER A 256 -16.04 3.60 3.69
C SER A 256 -15.11 3.59 4.92
N ARG A 257 -15.65 3.93 6.10
CA ARG A 257 -14.95 3.78 7.38
C ARG A 257 -14.34 2.39 7.54
N ALA A 258 -15.12 1.35 7.26
CA ALA A 258 -14.66 -0.03 7.30
C ALA A 258 -13.47 -0.33 6.37
N ALA A 259 -13.39 0.29 5.20
CA ALA A 259 -12.25 0.13 4.29
C ALA A 259 -11.00 0.84 4.82
N LEU A 260 -11.15 2.07 5.32
CA LEU A 260 -10.05 2.83 5.95
C LEU A 260 -9.51 2.09 7.17
N THR A 261 -10.37 1.59 8.05
CA THR A 261 -9.96 0.78 9.21
C THR A 261 -9.19 -0.47 8.81
N LYS A 262 -9.58 -1.16 7.74
CA LYS A 262 -8.83 -2.33 7.24
C LYS A 262 -7.46 -1.97 6.68
N LEU A 263 -7.31 -0.79 6.06
CA LEU A 263 -5.99 -0.31 5.64
C LEU A 263 -5.11 -0.03 6.85
N VAL A 264 -5.66 0.59 7.90
CA VAL A 264 -4.93 0.84 9.15
C VAL A 264 -4.58 -0.46 9.87
N ASP A 265 -5.45 -1.47 9.89
CA ASP A 265 -5.14 -2.79 10.44
C ASP A 265 -3.98 -3.47 9.69
N LEU A 266 -3.89 -3.30 8.36
CA LEU A 266 -2.78 -3.80 7.57
C LEU A 266 -1.45 -3.11 7.93
N LEU A 267 -1.47 -1.79 8.17
CA LEU A 267 -0.31 -1.05 8.66
C LEU A 267 0.08 -1.48 10.06
N ALA A 268 -0.90 -1.65 10.95
CA ALA A 268 -0.68 -2.11 12.32
C ALA A 268 -0.09 -3.52 12.37
N LEU A 269 -0.45 -4.41 11.45
CA LEU A 269 0.15 -5.73 11.31
C LEU A 269 1.66 -5.68 11.03
N LYS A 270 2.10 -4.70 10.23
CA LYS A 270 3.52 -4.50 9.92
C LYS A 270 4.25 -3.83 11.09
N GLU A 271 3.66 -2.75 11.60
CA GLU A 271 4.24 -1.96 12.68
C GLU A 271 4.35 -2.80 13.95
N PHE A 272 3.25 -3.44 14.40
CA PHE A 272 3.11 -4.18 15.65
C PHE A 272 3.17 -5.71 15.48
N HIS A 273 4.00 -6.20 14.56
CA HIS A 273 4.12 -7.64 14.27
C HIS A 273 4.63 -8.45 15.47
N ASP A 274 5.52 -7.88 16.28
CA ASP A 274 6.06 -8.42 17.53
C ASP A 274 4.98 -8.65 18.60
N LEU A 275 3.96 -7.79 18.65
CA LEU A 275 2.80 -7.92 19.56
C LEU A 275 1.72 -8.88 19.02
N GLN A 276 1.84 -9.29 17.76
CA GLN A 276 0.83 -10.04 17.01
C GLN A 276 1.30 -11.44 16.56
N ASP A 277 2.40 -11.94 17.13
CA ASP A 277 3.03 -13.22 16.80
C ASP A 277 2.17 -14.46 17.17
N THR A 278 1.25 -14.31 18.12
CA THR A 278 0.29 -15.35 18.53
C THR A 278 -1.14 -15.04 18.05
N PRO A 279 -2.01 -16.05 17.87
CA PRO A 279 -3.42 -15.81 17.57
C PRO A 279 -4.15 -14.95 18.61
N ALA A 280 -3.70 -14.99 19.86
CA ALA A 280 -4.25 -14.14 20.93
C ALA A 280 -3.77 -12.70 20.79
N GLY A 281 -2.47 -12.48 20.57
CA GLY A 281 -1.88 -11.16 20.29
C GLY A 281 -2.51 -10.52 19.05
N ARG A 282 -2.61 -11.27 17.94
CA ARG A 282 -3.30 -10.81 16.73
C ARG A 282 -4.70 -10.29 17.02
N ARG A 283 -5.52 -11.04 17.77
CA ARG A 283 -6.88 -10.59 18.13
C ARG A 283 -6.88 -9.35 19.02
N ALA A 284 -5.92 -9.25 19.95
CA ALA A 284 -5.85 -8.14 20.90
C ALA A 284 -5.47 -6.81 20.22
N TYR A 285 -4.57 -6.87 19.22
CA TYR A 285 -4.07 -5.70 18.48
C TYR A 285 -4.66 -5.57 17.08
N THR A 286 -5.74 -6.32 16.76
CA THR A 286 -6.51 -6.08 15.54
C THR A 286 -7.16 -4.70 15.64
N VAL A 287 -6.92 -3.87 14.63
CA VAL A 287 -7.57 -2.56 14.52
C VAL A 287 -8.98 -2.76 14.00
N ASP A 288 -9.95 -2.28 14.76
CA ASP A 288 -11.36 -2.25 14.38
C ASP A 288 -11.91 -0.82 14.48
N GLU A 289 -13.14 -0.63 14.00
CA GLU A 289 -13.76 0.70 13.90
C GLU A 289 -13.91 1.38 15.26
N GLU A 290 -14.04 0.60 16.34
CA GLU A 290 -14.16 1.09 17.72
C GLU A 290 -12.80 1.55 18.27
N LYS A 291 -11.74 0.74 18.11
CA LYS A 291 -10.39 1.12 18.55
C LYS A 291 -9.82 2.28 17.77
N LEU A 292 -10.08 2.35 16.47
CA LEU A 292 -9.58 3.42 15.60
C LEU A 292 -10.43 4.70 15.72
N GLY A 293 -11.75 4.57 15.86
CA GLY A 293 -12.64 5.72 15.89
C GLY A 293 -12.70 6.44 14.55
N VAL A 294 -12.85 7.76 14.58
CA VAL A 294 -12.74 8.69 13.44
C VAL A 294 -11.85 9.86 13.82
N TYR A 295 -11.49 10.72 12.87
CA TYR A 295 -10.77 11.96 13.21
C TYR A 295 -11.64 12.86 14.11
N ARG A 296 -11.08 13.32 15.23
CA ARG A 296 -11.77 14.18 16.21
C ARG A 296 -10.81 15.26 16.70
N PRO A 297 -11.07 16.57 16.47
CA PRO A 297 -10.17 17.65 16.90
C PRO A 297 -9.79 17.59 18.39
N SER A 298 -10.71 17.15 19.25
CA SER A 298 -10.43 16.96 20.69
C SER A 298 -9.32 15.95 21.01
N GLU A 299 -9.05 15.00 20.11
CA GLU A 299 -8.04 13.96 20.31
C GLU A 299 -6.66 14.38 19.82
N HIS A 300 -6.61 15.42 18.98
CA HIS A 300 -5.41 15.96 18.30
C HIS A 300 -5.06 17.39 18.73
N ILE A 301 -5.76 17.90 19.76
CA ILE A 301 -5.72 19.29 20.22
C ILE A 301 -5.96 20.36 19.14
N ASP A 302 -6.45 19.98 17.96
CA ASP A 302 -6.64 20.84 16.81
C ASP A 302 -7.70 21.91 17.08
N ASN A 303 -7.55 23.04 16.39
CA ASN A 303 -8.59 24.05 16.32
C ASN A 303 -9.72 23.55 15.41
N PRO A 304 -10.93 23.32 15.93
CA PRO A 304 -12.02 22.70 15.18
C PRO A 304 -12.71 23.67 14.19
N LEU A 305 -12.28 24.93 14.11
CA LEU A 305 -12.87 25.93 13.22
C LEU A 305 -12.85 25.43 11.76
N ASN A 306 -14.05 25.34 11.17
CA ASN A 306 -14.18 25.14 9.74
C ASN A 306 -14.52 26.49 9.05
N PRO A 307 -13.59 27.07 8.28
CA PRO A 307 -13.79 28.38 7.66
C PRO A 307 -14.72 28.36 6.43
N ALA A 308 -15.04 27.20 5.86
CA ALA A 308 -15.87 27.11 4.65
C ALA A 308 -17.34 27.47 4.96
N SER A 309 -17.99 28.24 4.09
CA SER A 309 -19.34 28.76 4.33
C SER A 309 -20.47 27.74 4.11
N ASP A 310 -20.20 26.67 3.37
CA ASP A 310 -21.16 25.68 2.87
C ASP A 310 -20.87 24.25 3.38
N SER A 311 -20.02 24.09 4.39
CA SER A 311 -19.70 22.79 4.98
C SER A 311 -20.95 22.13 5.58
N ILE A 312 -21.12 20.84 5.29
CA ILE A 312 -22.07 19.99 6.01
C ILE A 312 -21.52 19.63 7.39
N ASP A 313 -22.42 19.31 8.32
CA ASP A 313 -22.02 18.79 9.63
C ASP A 313 -21.37 17.40 9.47
N PRO A 314 -20.12 17.19 9.93
CA PRO A 314 -19.46 15.89 9.89
C PRO A 314 -20.30 14.75 10.50
N GLN A 315 -21.15 15.05 11.50
CA GLN A 315 -22.02 14.04 12.11
C GLN A 315 -23.08 13.48 11.15
N ALA A 316 -23.36 14.16 10.05
CA ALA A 316 -24.22 13.65 8.99
C ALA A 316 -23.54 12.56 8.14
N ILE A 317 -22.20 12.48 8.17
CA ILE A 317 -21.38 11.47 7.48
C ILE A 317 -21.24 10.23 8.37
N ASP A 318 -20.74 10.43 9.59
CA ASP A 318 -20.60 9.41 10.63
C ASP A 318 -20.88 10.04 12.00
N PRO A 319 -21.76 9.46 12.84
CA PRO A 319 -22.14 10.05 14.13
C PRO A 319 -20.99 10.16 15.15
N ASP A 320 -19.87 9.46 14.96
CA ASP A 320 -18.72 9.53 15.87
C ASP A 320 -17.89 10.82 15.70
N PHE A 321 -18.10 11.54 14.59
CA PHE A 321 -17.44 12.84 14.36
C PHE A 321 -17.88 13.89 15.39
N GLU A 322 -17.01 14.89 15.60
CA GLU A 322 -17.39 16.07 16.37
C GLU A 322 -18.27 17.02 15.54
N PRO A 323 -19.19 17.77 16.19
CA PRO A 323 -20.05 18.73 15.48
C PRO A 323 -19.25 19.81 14.75
N LEU A 324 -19.83 20.33 13.67
CA LEU A 324 -19.24 21.44 12.92
C LEU A 324 -19.11 22.71 13.78
N VAL A 325 -17.89 23.25 13.86
CA VAL A 325 -17.60 24.49 14.60
C VAL A 325 -17.38 25.66 13.63
N LYS A 326 -18.05 26.78 13.88
CA LYS A 326 -17.95 28.04 13.12
C LYS A 326 -17.35 29.17 13.97
N ALA A 327 -17.00 30.29 13.33
CA ALA A 327 -16.19 31.36 13.91
C ALA A 327 -16.75 31.99 15.22
N ASP A 328 -18.05 31.91 15.47
CA ASP A 328 -18.71 32.48 16.66
C ASP A 328 -18.95 31.47 17.80
N ASP A 329 -18.51 30.23 17.62
CA ASP A 329 -18.71 29.15 18.57
C ASP A 329 -17.99 29.41 19.92
N PRO A 330 -18.65 29.17 21.08
CA PRO A 330 -18.02 29.28 22.39
C PRO A 330 -16.73 28.47 22.57
N LEU A 331 -16.56 27.37 21.83
CA LEU A 331 -15.40 26.50 21.86
C LEU A 331 -14.13 27.19 21.34
N LEU A 332 -14.27 28.21 20.49
CA LEU A 332 -13.14 29.00 19.96
C LEU A 332 -12.69 30.13 20.90
N ARG A 333 -13.45 30.40 21.97
CA ARG A 333 -13.13 31.50 22.90
C ARG A 333 -11.92 31.16 23.75
N VAL A 334 -11.12 32.18 24.03
CA VAL A 334 -10.00 32.10 24.99
C VAL A 334 -10.53 32.23 26.41
N HIS A 335 -10.09 31.34 27.30
CA HIS A 335 -10.41 31.39 28.72
C HIS A 335 -9.68 32.57 29.39
N PRO A 336 -10.37 33.59 29.94
CA PRO A 336 -9.72 34.84 30.38
C PRO A 336 -8.67 34.65 31.47
N ALA A 337 -8.89 33.73 32.42
CA ALA A 337 -7.97 33.53 33.54
C ALA A 337 -6.82 32.56 33.23
N ARG A 338 -6.99 31.68 32.23
CA ARG A 338 -6.02 30.63 31.90
C ARG A 338 -5.18 30.98 30.68
N SER A 339 -5.68 31.87 29.82
CA SER A 339 -5.06 32.24 28.54
C SER A 339 -4.86 31.04 27.62
N ILE A 340 -5.86 30.15 27.58
CA ILE A 340 -5.89 28.94 26.75
C ILE A 340 -7.26 28.91 26.05
N SER A 341 -7.31 28.46 24.80
CA SER A 341 -8.56 28.33 24.06
C SER A 341 -9.44 27.20 24.61
N ASN A 342 -10.77 27.36 24.57
CA ASN A 342 -11.70 26.37 25.14
C ASN A 342 -11.63 25.00 24.46
N TYR A 343 -11.29 24.91 23.16
CA TYR A 343 -11.04 23.63 22.48
C TYR A 343 -9.82 22.88 23.04
N VAL A 344 -8.76 23.59 23.43
CA VAL A 344 -7.60 22.98 24.10
C VAL A 344 -8.01 22.41 25.45
N ASP A 345 -8.85 23.13 26.20
CA ASP A 345 -9.42 22.63 27.44
C ASP A 345 -10.34 21.41 27.23
N HIS A 346 -11.01 21.34 26.08
CA HIS A 346 -11.82 20.17 25.70
C HIS A 346 -10.92 18.96 25.42
N ALA A 347 -9.83 19.13 24.68
CA ALA A 347 -8.84 18.09 24.44
C ALA A 347 -8.17 17.60 25.73
N ALA A 348 -7.83 18.53 26.63
CA ALA A 348 -7.29 18.20 27.95
C ALA A 348 -8.24 17.33 28.78
N ARG A 349 -9.57 17.56 28.70
CA ARG A 349 -10.57 16.71 29.36
C ARG A 349 -10.66 15.32 28.73
N TYR A 350 -10.52 15.22 27.40
CA TYR A 350 -10.44 13.92 26.74
C TYR A 350 -9.23 13.12 27.24
N MET A 351 -8.04 13.73 27.26
CA MET A 351 -6.82 13.14 27.84
C MET A 351 -7.03 12.70 29.29
N TYR A 352 -7.63 13.57 30.13
CA TYR A 352 -7.94 13.25 31.52
C TYR A 352 -8.82 12.00 31.63
N ASN A 353 -9.91 11.94 30.87
CA ASN A 353 -10.83 10.80 30.90
C ASN A 353 -10.14 9.51 30.42
N LYS A 354 -9.31 9.55 29.38
CA LYS A 354 -8.55 8.39 28.92
C LYS A 354 -7.53 7.90 29.93
N LEU A 355 -6.92 8.80 30.72
CA LEU A 355 -6.08 8.40 31.85
C LEU A 355 -6.89 7.71 32.95
N ILE A 356 -8.11 8.18 33.23
CA ILE A 356 -9.03 7.48 34.16
C ILE A 356 -9.41 6.10 33.63
N ASP A 357 -9.72 5.96 32.34
CA ASP A 357 -10.02 4.67 31.71
C ASP A 357 -8.82 3.72 31.80
N ALA A 358 -7.60 4.22 31.56
CA ALA A 358 -6.36 3.47 31.71
C ALA A 358 -6.11 3.02 33.16
N MET A 359 -6.38 3.89 34.14
CA MET A 359 -6.29 3.55 35.56
C MET A 359 -7.28 2.43 35.92
N ASN A 360 -8.52 2.53 35.46
CA ASN A 360 -9.57 1.55 35.73
C ASN A 360 -9.30 0.19 35.07
N ALA A 361 -8.77 0.19 33.84
CA ALA A 361 -8.41 -1.01 33.10
C ALA A 361 -7.12 -1.69 33.62
N GLY A 362 -6.32 -0.97 34.42
CA GLY A 362 -5.04 -1.46 34.95
C GLY A 362 -3.97 -1.63 33.85
N ASN A 363 -2.83 -2.23 34.20
CA ASN A 363 -1.76 -2.54 33.24
C ASN A 363 -2.11 -3.75 32.35
N THR A 364 -3.25 -3.68 31.68
CA THR A 364 -3.72 -4.62 30.66
C THR A 364 -3.46 -4.05 29.27
N ILE A 365 -3.61 -4.84 28.20
CA ILE A 365 -3.49 -4.34 26.82
C ILE A 365 -4.45 -3.16 26.58
N GLU A 366 -5.66 -3.25 27.10
CA GLU A 366 -6.65 -2.19 27.00
C GLU A 366 -6.24 -0.93 27.79
N GLY A 367 -5.78 -1.08 29.03
CA GLY A 367 -5.34 0.07 29.82
C GLY A 367 -4.08 0.74 29.27
N ARG A 368 -3.14 -0.04 28.72
CA ARG A 368 -1.97 0.48 27.98
C ARG A 368 -2.39 1.24 26.72
N ARG A 369 -3.38 0.74 25.97
CA ARG A 369 -3.95 1.45 24.81
C ARG A 369 -4.57 2.78 25.22
N TYR A 370 -5.44 2.81 26.24
CA TYR A 370 -6.02 4.07 26.74
C TYR A 370 -4.95 5.04 27.24
N PHE A 371 -3.90 4.53 27.88
CA PHE A 371 -2.79 5.37 28.31
C PHE A 371 -2.07 6.00 27.11
N GLY A 372 -1.80 5.21 26.06
CA GLY A 372 -1.24 5.70 24.80
C GLY A 372 -2.09 6.78 24.13
N GLU A 373 -3.40 6.55 24.04
CA GLU A 373 -4.36 7.53 23.49
C GLU A 373 -4.34 8.86 24.25
N ALA A 374 -4.14 8.82 25.57
CA ALA A 374 -3.99 10.02 26.37
C ALA A 374 -2.64 10.71 26.18
N LEU A 375 -1.54 9.94 26.11
CA LEU A 375 -0.20 10.49 25.91
C LEU A 375 -0.06 11.20 24.56
N HIS A 376 -0.79 10.75 23.53
CA HIS A 376 -0.83 11.43 22.24
C HIS A 376 -1.26 12.91 22.37
N VAL A 377 -2.36 13.19 23.08
CA VAL A 377 -2.82 14.57 23.33
C VAL A 377 -1.76 15.39 24.08
N LEU A 378 -1.05 14.76 25.02
CA LEU A 378 0.00 15.40 25.80
C LEU A 378 1.20 15.78 24.90
N GLU A 379 1.56 14.93 23.95
CA GLU A 379 2.64 15.15 23.01
C GLU A 379 2.28 16.23 21.98
N ASP A 380 1.09 16.14 21.39
CA ASP A 380 0.59 17.12 20.42
C ASP A 380 0.49 18.52 21.03
N TYR A 381 0.28 18.65 22.35
CA TYR A 381 0.34 19.95 23.01
C TYR A 381 1.69 20.65 22.78
N PHE A 382 2.80 19.92 22.81
CA PHE A 382 4.12 20.51 22.61
C PHE A 382 4.47 20.66 21.12
N SER A 383 3.93 19.79 20.26
CA SER A 383 4.20 19.79 18.82
C SER A 383 3.32 20.75 18.02
N HIS A 384 2.04 20.86 18.36
CA HIS A 384 1.00 21.50 17.53
C HIS A 384 0.37 22.72 18.18
N SER A 385 0.90 23.17 19.32
CA SER A 385 0.56 24.48 19.90
C SER A 385 1.72 25.47 19.80
N ASN A 386 1.43 26.73 20.12
CA ASN A 386 2.43 27.78 20.29
C ASN A 386 3.13 27.75 21.67
N PHE A 387 3.00 26.67 22.46
CA PHE A 387 3.57 26.59 23.82
C PHE A 387 5.08 26.84 23.84
N VAL A 388 5.83 26.25 22.90
CA VAL A 388 7.30 26.39 22.82
C VAL A 388 7.69 27.83 22.52
N GLU A 389 6.98 28.47 21.60
CA GLU A 389 7.16 29.88 21.24
C GLU A 389 6.91 30.77 22.46
N LEU A 390 5.86 30.50 23.22
CA LEU A 390 5.55 31.25 24.44
C LEU A 390 6.57 31.00 25.57
N CYS A 391 7.13 29.79 25.70
CA CYS A 391 8.27 29.53 26.60
C CYS A 391 9.49 30.38 26.24
N LEU A 392 9.83 30.46 24.95
CA LEU A 392 10.94 31.29 24.47
C LEU A 392 10.67 32.78 24.68
N ARG A 393 9.44 33.25 24.44
CA ARG A 393 9.03 34.63 24.71
C ARG A 393 9.08 34.98 26.20
N LYS A 394 8.66 34.08 27.10
CA LYS A 394 8.80 34.25 28.56
C LYS A 394 10.25 34.50 28.97
N LYS A 395 11.20 33.84 28.31
CA LYS A 395 12.64 34.02 28.53
C LYS A 395 13.23 35.28 27.87
N GLY A 396 12.43 36.00 27.06
CA GLY A 396 12.80 37.26 26.43
C GLY A 396 13.24 37.15 24.96
N HIS A 397 12.97 36.01 24.30
CA HIS A 397 13.22 35.87 22.86
C HIS A 397 12.06 36.40 22.02
N GLU A 398 12.36 37.09 20.92
CA GLU A 398 11.35 37.61 20.00
C GLU A 398 11.01 36.60 18.90
N VAL A 399 10.36 35.50 19.27
CA VAL A 399 9.83 34.51 18.31
C VAL A 399 8.35 34.79 18.00
N LEU A 400 7.87 34.31 16.86
CA LEU A 400 6.47 34.48 16.46
C LEU A 400 5.52 33.73 17.40
N PRO A 401 4.53 34.39 18.01
CA PRO A 401 3.59 33.74 18.93
C PRO A 401 2.45 32.98 18.24
N TRP A 402 2.29 33.10 16.92
CA TRP A 402 1.22 32.51 16.11
C TRP A 402 -0.20 32.95 16.49
N THR A 403 -0.30 34.03 17.25
CA THR A 403 -1.55 34.68 17.67
C THR A 403 -1.27 36.16 17.92
N THR A 404 -2.32 36.97 18.02
CA THR A 404 -2.22 38.36 18.49
C THR A 404 -2.52 38.48 19.98
N GLU A 405 -2.20 39.63 20.57
CA GLU A 405 -2.68 39.98 21.91
C GLU A 405 -4.21 39.90 21.98
N THR A 406 -4.69 39.29 23.05
CA THR A 406 -6.10 39.01 23.36
C THR A 406 -6.39 39.45 24.79
N ASP A 407 -7.64 39.78 25.09
CA ASP A 407 -8.07 40.12 26.46
C ASP A 407 -8.09 38.87 27.36
N CYS A 408 -6.91 38.46 27.82
CA CYS A 408 -6.67 37.36 28.73
C CYS A 408 -5.50 37.67 29.69
N LYS A 409 -5.39 36.90 30.78
CA LYS A 409 -4.43 37.13 31.88
C LYS A 409 -2.98 37.31 31.40
N HIS A 410 -2.57 36.57 30.37
CA HIS A 410 -1.19 36.55 29.87
C HIS A 410 -1.02 37.29 28.52
N GLY A 411 -2.08 37.93 28.00
CA GLY A 411 -2.06 38.67 26.74
C GLY A 411 -2.01 37.79 25.48
N LEU A 412 -1.04 36.88 25.38
CA LEU A 412 -0.93 35.93 24.28
C LEU A 412 -1.51 34.58 24.70
N PRO A 413 -2.60 34.09 24.06
CA PRO A 413 -3.18 32.81 24.43
C PRO A 413 -2.42 31.61 23.83
N ILE A 414 -2.61 30.44 24.45
CA ILE A 414 -2.29 29.16 23.81
C ILE A 414 -3.31 28.89 22.69
N VAL A 415 -2.79 28.64 21.49
CA VAL A 415 -3.56 28.28 20.30
C VAL A 415 -2.91 27.09 19.59
N THR A 416 -3.73 26.34 18.86
CA THR A 416 -3.28 25.28 17.95
C THR A 416 -3.78 25.54 16.53
N GLY A 417 -3.26 24.75 15.59
CA GLY A 417 -3.58 24.88 14.18
C GLY A 417 -4.92 24.25 13.80
N MET A 418 -5.52 24.73 12.71
CA MET A 418 -6.66 24.07 12.07
C MET A 418 -6.18 22.94 11.15
N PHE A 419 -6.81 21.76 11.23
CA PHE A 419 -6.52 20.62 10.35
C PHE A 419 -7.13 20.83 8.95
N GLY A 420 -6.26 20.91 7.94
CA GLY A 420 -6.61 21.33 6.58
C GLY A 420 -6.72 20.18 5.57
N GLY A 421 -7.07 20.52 4.31
CA GLY A 421 -7.18 19.55 3.22
C GLY A 421 -5.84 18.92 2.79
N LEU A 422 -4.72 19.65 2.89
CA LEU A 422 -3.39 19.07 2.62
C LEU A 422 -2.97 18.07 3.69
N ASP A 423 -3.31 18.32 4.96
CA ASP A 423 -2.99 17.40 6.06
C ASP A 423 -3.73 16.05 5.87
N VAL A 424 -4.94 16.10 5.29
CA VAL A 424 -5.73 14.93 4.85
C VAL A 424 -5.06 14.17 3.69
N ILE A 425 -4.41 14.86 2.76
CA ILE A 425 -3.65 14.21 1.67
C ILE A 425 -2.40 13.55 2.23
N ALA A 426 -1.64 14.26 3.06
CA ALA A 426 -0.42 13.79 3.69
C ALA A 426 -0.69 12.50 4.48
N SER A 427 -1.75 12.50 5.29
CA SER A 427 -2.15 11.36 6.12
C SER A 427 -2.48 10.11 5.30
N ILE A 428 -3.00 10.25 4.07
CA ILE A 428 -3.24 9.13 3.13
C ILE A 428 -1.99 8.74 2.35
N ALA A 429 -1.27 9.73 1.83
CA ALA A 429 -0.20 9.54 0.86
C ALA A 429 0.98 8.77 1.45
N GLU A 430 1.37 9.07 2.69
CA GLU A 430 2.49 8.41 3.34
C GLU A 430 2.20 6.92 3.61
N PRO A 431 1.10 6.51 4.28
CA PRO A 431 0.85 5.11 4.54
C PRO A 431 0.67 4.26 3.28
N LEU A 432 0.04 4.82 2.24
CA LEU A 432 -0.03 4.15 0.94
C LEU A 432 1.34 4.06 0.26
N GLY A 433 2.15 5.10 0.36
CA GLY A 433 3.55 5.07 -0.05
C GLY A 433 4.33 3.96 0.64
N GLN A 434 4.19 3.80 1.96
CA GLN A 434 4.83 2.73 2.71
C GLN A 434 4.37 1.34 2.24
N ILE A 435 3.06 1.16 2.00
CA ILE A 435 2.50 -0.11 1.50
C ILE A 435 3.01 -0.43 0.09
N PHE A 436 3.06 0.57 -0.80
CA PHE A 436 3.36 0.37 -2.22
C PHE A 436 4.85 0.45 -2.58
N PHE A 437 5.73 1.01 -1.73
CA PHE A 437 7.15 1.25 -2.06
C PHE A 437 8.15 0.62 -1.09
N GLU A 438 7.80 0.35 0.18
CA GLU A 438 8.72 -0.34 1.10
C GLU A 438 8.74 -1.86 0.90
N THR A 439 7.84 -2.39 0.07
CA THR A 439 8.01 -3.75 -0.44
C THR A 439 9.25 -3.77 -1.32
N LYS A 440 10.36 -4.34 -0.81
CA LYS A 440 11.47 -4.83 -1.65
C LYS A 440 10.83 -5.55 -2.83
N ALA A 441 10.98 -4.92 -3.99
CA ALA A 441 10.36 -5.30 -5.24
C ALA A 441 10.30 -6.81 -5.37
N LEU A 442 9.10 -7.39 -5.30
CA LEU A 442 8.79 -8.75 -5.71
C LEU A 442 9.92 -9.73 -5.38
N ASP A 443 10.39 -9.75 -4.13
CA ASP A 443 11.42 -10.69 -3.71
C ASP A 443 10.78 -12.07 -3.86
N PHE A 444 11.11 -12.78 -4.95
CA PHE A 444 10.48 -14.02 -5.36
C PHE A 444 10.84 -15.11 -4.34
N LYS A 445 10.13 -15.10 -3.22
CA LYS A 445 9.96 -16.26 -2.36
C LYS A 445 8.89 -17.11 -3.03
N ARG A 446 9.14 -18.41 -3.14
CA ARG A 446 8.19 -19.39 -3.69
C ARG A 446 6.84 -19.20 -2.97
N THR A 447 5.88 -18.55 -3.62
CA THR A 447 4.57 -18.22 -3.06
C THR A 447 3.75 -19.49 -2.93
N LYS A 448 3.02 -19.64 -1.83
CA LYS A 448 2.00 -20.69 -1.67
C LYS A 448 0.66 -20.14 -2.18
N PRO A 449 -0.24 -21.02 -2.64
CA PRO A 449 -1.61 -20.62 -2.93
C PRO A 449 -2.25 -19.93 -1.71
N GLY A 450 -2.81 -18.75 -1.91
CA GLY A 450 -3.44 -17.96 -0.85
C GLY A 450 -2.52 -16.92 -0.19
N ASP A 451 -1.20 -16.97 -0.38
CA ASP A 451 -0.30 -15.93 0.11
C ASP A 451 -0.63 -14.60 -0.60
N ARG A 452 -0.58 -13.47 0.11
CA ARG A 452 -0.82 -12.13 -0.43
C ARG A 452 0.24 -11.17 0.08
N SER A 453 0.78 -10.31 -0.79
CA SER A 453 1.62 -9.20 -0.35
C SER A 453 0.78 -8.09 0.29
N ASP A 454 1.43 -7.21 1.05
CA ASP A 454 0.76 -6.05 1.66
C ASP A 454 0.10 -5.16 0.59
N ALA A 455 0.81 -4.90 -0.50
CA ALA A 455 0.27 -4.17 -1.65
C ALA A 455 -0.98 -4.85 -2.26
N GLU A 456 -1.01 -6.18 -2.36
CA GLU A 456 -2.18 -6.91 -2.87
C GLU A 456 -3.36 -6.85 -1.90
N GLN A 457 -3.11 -6.91 -0.60
CA GLN A 457 -4.16 -6.76 0.43
C GLN A 457 -4.75 -5.35 0.40
N ALA A 458 -3.91 -4.32 0.30
CA ALA A 458 -4.36 -2.94 0.16
C ALA A 458 -5.17 -2.73 -1.13
N LEU A 459 -4.70 -3.25 -2.28
CA LEU A 459 -5.46 -3.15 -3.53
C LEU A 459 -6.81 -3.87 -3.46
N LEU A 460 -6.89 -5.02 -2.78
CA LEU A 460 -8.16 -5.71 -2.56
C LEU A 460 -9.15 -4.86 -1.74
N ILE A 461 -8.67 -4.10 -0.76
CA ILE A 461 -9.48 -3.19 0.05
C ILE A 461 -9.90 -1.97 -0.78
N LEU A 462 -8.95 -1.27 -1.41
CA LEU A 462 -9.20 -0.04 -2.16
C LEU A 462 -10.10 -0.27 -3.37
N LEU A 463 -9.82 -1.30 -4.17
CA LEU A 463 -10.62 -1.59 -5.36
C LEU A 463 -12.00 -2.14 -5.04
N ALA A 464 -12.23 -2.65 -3.83
CA ALA A 464 -13.59 -2.97 -3.36
C ALA A 464 -14.44 -1.72 -3.15
N GLU A 465 -13.83 -0.54 -3.02
CA GLU A 465 -14.50 0.75 -2.89
C GLU A 465 -14.59 1.50 -4.24
N HIS A 466 -14.13 0.91 -5.34
CA HIS A 466 -14.24 1.49 -6.69
C HIS A 466 -15.71 1.55 -7.16
N PRO A 467 -16.14 2.60 -7.91
CA PRO A 467 -17.52 2.73 -8.43
C PRO A 467 -17.97 1.55 -9.29
N THR A 468 -17.01 0.86 -9.94
CA THR A 468 -17.24 -0.32 -10.77
C THR A 468 -16.42 -1.51 -10.27
N ASP A 469 -16.94 -2.73 -10.37
CA ASP A 469 -16.21 -3.94 -9.95
C ASP A 469 -15.08 -4.39 -10.90
N VAL A 470 -14.93 -3.74 -12.06
CA VAL A 470 -13.99 -4.14 -13.12
C VAL A 470 -12.53 -4.23 -12.63
N PRO A 471 -11.94 -3.20 -11.98
CA PRO A 471 -10.55 -3.29 -11.54
C PRO A 471 -10.33 -4.35 -10.45
N LEU A 472 -11.28 -4.49 -9.52
CA LEU A 472 -11.24 -5.54 -8.51
C LEU A 472 -11.30 -6.93 -9.14
N SER A 473 -12.13 -7.11 -10.17
CA SER A 473 -12.23 -8.36 -10.91
C SER A 473 -10.90 -8.71 -11.59
N TRP A 474 -10.20 -7.73 -12.17
CA TRP A 474 -8.86 -7.94 -12.73
C TRP A 474 -7.87 -8.41 -11.69
N LEU A 475 -7.83 -7.76 -10.52
CA LEU A 475 -6.96 -8.16 -9.42
C LEU A 475 -7.28 -9.57 -8.90
N LYS A 476 -8.56 -9.86 -8.64
CA LYS A 476 -8.98 -11.19 -8.17
C LYS A 476 -8.62 -12.28 -9.17
N THR A 477 -8.86 -12.02 -10.46
CA THR A 477 -8.49 -12.94 -11.54
C THR A 477 -6.98 -13.18 -11.53
N TYR A 478 -6.15 -12.13 -11.45
CA TYR A 478 -4.71 -12.24 -11.31
C TYR A 478 -4.29 -13.10 -10.10
N LEU A 479 -4.87 -12.85 -8.92
CA LEU A 479 -4.55 -13.59 -7.70
C LEU A 479 -4.94 -15.07 -7.78
N GLU A 480 -6.12 -15.37 -8.32
CA GLU A 480 -6.57 -16.76 -8.56
C GLU A 480 -5.65 -17.51 -9.52
N LEU A 481 -5.18 -16.83 -10.57
CA LEU A 481 -4.23 -17.38 -11.52
C LEU A 481 -2.88 -17.66 -10.88
N ARG A 482 -2.39 -16.72 -10.06
CA ARG A 482 -1.16 -16.92 -9.29
C ARG A 482 -1.29 -18.07 -8.29
N ASP A 483 -2.44 -18.23 -7.64
CA ASP A 483 -2.66 -19.33 -6.70
C ASP A 483 -2.69 -20.69 -7.40
N LYS A 484 -3.36 -20.79 -8.56
CA LYS A 484 -3.34 -22.00 -9.40
C LYS A 484 -1.93 -22.32 -9.89
N ALA A 485 -1.19 -21.30 -10.30
CA ALA A 485 0.21 -21.39 -10.70
C ALA A 485 1.09 -21.95 -9.58
N ALA A 486 1.00 -21.36 -8.38
CA ALA A 486 1.74 -21.78 -7.19
C ALA A 486 1.41 -23.22 -6.75
N ALA A 487 0.20 -23.70 -7.03
CA ALA A 487 -0.24 -25.06 -6.72
C ALA A 487 0.26 -26.12 -7.73
N ALA A 488 0.73 -25.71 -8.92
CA ALA A 488 1.08 -26.65 -9.98
C ALA A 488 2.40 -27.38 -9.68
N PRO A 489 2.47 -28.73 -9.81
CA PRO A 489 3.66 -29.50 -9.48
C PRO A 489 4.92 -29.10 -10.26
N LEU A 490 4.72 -28.59 -11.48
CA LEU A 490 5.79 -28.20 -12.37
C LEU A 490 6.27 -26.75 -12.19
N PHE A 491 5.62 -25.97 -11.33
CA PHE A 491 5.89 -24.54 -11.15
C PHE A 491 7.35 -24.23 -10.74
N GLY A 492 7.95 -25.10 -9.92
CA GLY A 492 9.34 -24.93 -9.46
C GLY A 492 10.42 -25.47 -10.41
N LEU A 493 10.05 -26.14 -11.51
CA LEU A 493 10.98 -26.78 -12.45
C LEU A 493 11.19 -25.99 -13.74
N PHE A 494 10.33 -25.02 -14.03
CA PHE A 494 10.40 -24.24 -15.26
C PHE A 494 10.91 -22.83 -15.01
N GLU A 495 11.56 -22.24 -16.02
CA GLU A 495 11.78 -20.79 -16.17
C GLU A 495 10.44 -20.02 -16.36
N ALA A 496 9.37 -20.44 -15.69
CA ALA A 496 8.04 -19.81 -15.68
C ALA A 496 8.09 -18.36 -15.17
N GLY A 497 9.20 -17.97 -14.54
CA GLY A 497 9.48 -16.58 -14.15
C GLY A 497 9.50 -15.59 -15.31
N ARG A 498 9.67 -16.00 -16.57
CA ARG A 498 9.70 -15.09 -17.73
C ARG A 498 8.34 -14.74 -18.35
N TRP A 499 7.30 -15.57 -18.18
CA TRP A 499 5.97 -15.32 -18.76
C TRP A 499 4.96 -14.78 -17.74
N ILE A 500 5.10 -15.19 -16.47
CA ILE A 500 4.34 -14.60 -15.34
C ILE A 500 4.50 -13.07 -15.29
N THR A 501 5.58 -12.53 -15.85
CA THR A 501 5.88 -11.10 -15.89
C THR A 501 5.11 -10.31 -16.96
N GLN A 502 4.41 -10.93 -17.93
CA GLN A 502 3.80 -10.17 -19.04
C GLN A 502 2.26 -10.09 -19.01
N LEU A 503 1.53 -11.20 -18.88
CA LEU A 503 0.05 -11.14 -18.86
C LEU A 503 -0.57 -10.98 -17.46
N PRO A 504 -0.16 -11.75 -16.44
CA PRO A 504 -0.61 -11.54 -15.06
C PRO A 504 -0.27 -10.12 -14.58
N LEU A 505 0.90 -9.62 -14.99
CA LEU A 505 1.35 -8.27 -14.65
C LEU A 505 0.49 -7.18 -15.30
N THR A 506 -0.08 -7.40 -16.49
CA THR A 506 -0.95 -6.40 -17.14
C THR A 506 -2.27 -6.21 -16.37
N LEU A 507 -2.88 -7.29 -15.86
CA LEU A 507 -4.09 -7.20 -15.03
C LEU A 507 -3.81 -6.49 -13.71
N LEU A 508 -2.70 -6.86 -13.07
CA LEU A 508 -2.21 -6.19 -11.86
C LEU A 508 -1.87 -4.72 -12.15
N GLN A 509 -1.22 -4.42 -13.28
CA GLN A 509 -0.85 -3.08 -13.69
C GLN A 509 -2.07 -2.23 -14.00
N ASN A 510 -3.11 -2.76 -14.63
CA ASN A 510 -4.36 -2.04 -14.87
C ASN A 510 -5.09 -1.73 -13.55
N ALA A 511 -5.10 -2.69 -12.62
CA ALA A 511 -5.64 -2.49 -11.28
C ALA A 511 -4.87 -1.40 -10.52
N ILE A 512 -3.53 -1.45 -10.54
CA ILE A 512 -2.65 -0.44 -9.95
C ILE A 512 -2.85 0.92 -10.63
N ASN A 513 -2.88 0.97 -11.96
CA ASN A 513 -3.08 2.21 -12.73
C ASN A 513 -4.41 2.86 -12.40
N SER A 514 -5.48 2.08 -12.26
CA SER A 514 -6.81 2.58 -11.85
C SER A 514 -6.75 3.25 -10.48
N THR A 515 -6.06 2.63 -9.53
CA THR A 515 -5.82 3.17 -8.18
C THR A 515 -4.99 4.46 -8.25
N MET A 516 -3.84 4.42 -8.94
CA MET A 516 -2.89 5.53 -8.98
C MET A 516 -3.40 6.74 -9.76
N GLN A 517 -4.09 6.55 -10.90
CA GLN A 517 -4.69 7.64 -11.66
C GLN A 517 -5.78 8.34 -10.86
N GLY A 518 -6.65 7.58 -10.18
CA GLY A 518 -7.62 8.17 -9.30
C GLY A 518 -6.95 8.98 -8.18
N MET A 519 -5.92 8.43 -7.53
CA MET A 519 -5.23 9.10 -6.42
C MET A 519 -4.54 10.39 -6.86
N LEU A 520 -3.88 10.38 -8.03
CA LEU A 520 -3.26 11.58 -8.58
C LEU A 520 -4.26 12.69 -8.87
N ASN A 521 -5.44 12.34 -9.39
CA ASN A 521 -6.51 13.32 -9.63
C ASN A 521 -7.04 13.88 -8.31
N TRP A 522 -7.28 13.03 -7.31
CA TRP A 522 -7.73 13.45 -5.99
C TRP A 522 -6.73 14.38 -5.28
N VAL A 523 -5.44 14.05 -5.35
CA VAL A 523 -4.37 14.91 -4.82
C VAL A 523 -4.35 16.26 -5.55
N ALA A 524 -4.47 16.27 -6.87
CA ALA A 524 -4.49 17.50 -7.65
C ALA A 524 -5.68 18.40 -7.26
N ASP A 525 -6.88 17.83 -7.16
CA ASP A 525 -8.10 18.55 -6.80
C ASP A 525 -8.03 19.15 -5.38
N SER A 526 -7.41 18.42 -4.45
CA SER A 526 -7.29 18.84 -3.04
C SER A 526 -6.22 19.92 -2.82
N VAL A 527 -5.25 20.08 -3.73
CA VAL A 527 -4.24 21.15 -3.69
C VAL A 527 -4.82 22.51 -4.08
N ASP A 528 -5.77 22.54 -5.00
CA ASP A 528 -6.42 23.78 -5.45
C ASP A 528 -7.22 24.43 -4.31
N GLU A 529 -7.82 23.63 -3.41
CA GLU A 529 -8.59 24.12 -2.25
C GLU A 529 -7.69 24.83 -1.21
N TYR A 530 -6.46 24.35 -1.00
CA TYR A 530 -5.51 24.89 -0.02
C TYR A 530 -4.90 26.25 -0.39
N GLN A 531 -4.67 26.51 -1.69
CA GLN A 531 -4.08 27.79 -2.14
C GLN A 531 -4.93 29.01 -1.73
N THR A 532 -6.19 28.78 -1.34
CA THR A 532 -7.13 29.79 -0.87
C THR A 532 -6.94 30.18 0.61
N LEU A 533 -6.27 29.36 1.43
CA LEU A 533 -6.17 29.53 2.90
C LEU A 533 -4.77 29.93 3.41
N SER A 534 -3.70 29.55 2.71
CA SER A 534 -2.30 29.68 3.17
C SER A 534 -1.67 31.08 3.11
N GLY A 535 -2.39 32.09 2.64
CA GLY A 535 -1.90 33.48 2.53
C GLY A 535 -2.00 34.35 3.79
N HIS A 536 -2.36 33.77 4.94
CA HIS A 536 -2.74 34.54 6.14
C HIS A 536 -1.65 34.52 7.22
N ASN A 537 -1.38 35.71 7.80
CA ASN A 537 -0.45 35.87 8.92
C ASN A 537 -1.22 36.03 10.25
N PRO A 538 -1.32 34.98 11.09
CA PRO A 538 -2.04 35.04 12.37
C PRO A 538 -1.31 35.90 13.43
N ASN A 539 -0.05 36.30 13.18
CA ASN A 539 0.71 37.15 14.09
C ASN A 539 0.32 38.64 14.00
N GLU A 540 -0.38 39.06 12.95
CA GLU A 540 -0.70 40.48 12.69
C GLU A 540 -2.18 40.81 12.72
N LYS A 541 -3.05 39.82 12.49
CA LYS A 541 -4.49 40.04 12.31
C LYS A 541 -5.29 39.30 13.40
N PRO A 542 -5.96 40.04 14.30
CA PRO A 542 -6.83 39.45 15.30
C PRO A 542 -7.92 38.58 14.66
N GLY A 543 -8.19 37.42 15.27
CA GLY A 543 -9.21 36.47 14.81
C GLY A 543 -8.81 35.59 13.62
N LEU A 544 -7.57 35.69 13.13
CA LEU A 544 -7.01 34.67 12.24
C LEU A 544 -6.33 33.57 13.04
N HIS A 545 -6.60 32.34 12.67
CA HIS A 545 -6.05 31.15 13.32
C HIS A 545 -4.94 30.54 12.46
N PRO A 546 -3.86 30.01 13.07
CA PRO A 546 -2.84 29.28 12.33
C PRO A 546 -3.41 27.98 11.74
N THR A 547 -2.79 27.47 10.69
CA THR A 547 -3.03 26.09 10.21
C THR A 547 -2.20 25.09 11.03
N HIS A 548 -2.58 23.81 10.98
CA HIS A 548 -1.83 22.73 11.63
C HIS A 548 -0.35 22.73 11.19
N SER A 549 -0.11 22.71 9.88
CA SER A 549 1.24 22.74 9.31
C SER A 549 2.03 24.02 9.62
N GLN A 550 1.36 25.13 9.97
CA GLN A 550 2.02 26.36 10.42
C GLN A 550 2.68 26.21 11.80
N LEU A 551 2.02 25.47 12.70
CA LEU A 551 2.46 25.27 14.07
C LEU A 551 3.22 23.96 14.30
N ALA A 552 3.08 23.00 13.40
CA ALA A 552 3.63 21.66 13.54
C ALA A 552 5.16 21.65 13.68
N LYS A 553 5.64 20.92 14.69
CA LYS A 553 7.06 20.79 15.05
C LYS A 553 7.57 19.36 14.86
N ASP A 554 6.85 18.51 14.13
CA ASP A 554 7.15 17.07 14.05
C ASP A 554 8.31 16.74 13.12
N HIS A 555 8.57 17.58 12.11
CA HIS A 555 9.69 17.40 11.19
C HIS A 555 10.99 17.95 11.79
N ASP A 556 12.08 17.19 11.69
CA ASP A 556 13.39 17.51 12.28
C ASP A 556 14.02 18.82 11.77
N THR A 557 13.57 19.29 10.61
CA THR A 557 13.94 20.58 10.02
C THR A 557 13.29 21.77 10.71
N HIS A 558 12.20 21.59 11.47
CA HIS A 558 11.56 22.70 12.17
C HIS A 558 12.50 23.24 13.26
N PRO A 559 12.73 24.57 13.36
CA PRO A 559 13.71 25.14 14.30
C PRO A 559 13.49 24.72 15.76
N PHE A 560 12.24 24.51 16.16
CA PHE A 560 11.84 24.19 17.53
C PHE A 560 11.51 22.71 17.76
N HIS A 561 11.73 21.83 16.77
CA HIS A 561 11.48 20.39 16.88
C HIS A 561 12.14 19.77 18.11
N GLU A 562 13.45 19.97 18.27
CA GLU A 562 14.23 19.39 19.37
C GLU A 562 13.74 19.87 20.76
N LEU A 563 13.38 21.15 20.87
CA LEU A 563 12.91 21.72 22.15
C LEU A 563 11.54 21.17 22.52
N ALA A 564 10.61 21.08 21.56
CA ALA A 564 9.33 20.43 21.77
C ALA A 564 9.53 18.98 22.26
N ALA A 565 10.49 18.24 21.68
CA ALA A 565 10.71 16.84 21.99
C ALA A 565 11.21 16.66 23.43
N TYR A 566 12.08 17.56 23.91
CA TYR A 566 12.53 17.54 25.31
C TYR A 566 11.41 17.85 26.30
N LEU A 567 10.54 18.81 25.98
CA LEU A 567 9.40 19.15 26.83
C LEU A 567 8.39 18.00 26.89
N ALA A 568 8.06 17.39 25.74
CA ALA A 568 7.18 16.23 25.65
C ALA A 568 7.76 15.03 26.41
N THR A 569 9.05 14.69 26.19
CA THR A 569 9.72 13.58 26.88
C THR A 569 9.66 13.74 28.40
N TYR A 570 9.88 14.96 28.91
CA TYR A 570 9.79 15.23 30.34
C TYR A 570 8.36 15.05 30.87
N ALA A 571 7.36 15.59 30.18
CA ALA A 571 5.95 15.47 30.57
C ALA A 571 5.49 14.00 30.57
N VAL A 572 5.83 13.26 29.50
CA VAL A 572 5.54 11.83 29.37
C VAL A 572 6.23 11.02 30.47
N GLU A 573 7.48 11.33 30.83
CA GLU A 573 8.16 10.67 31.95
C GLU A 573 7.41 10.91 33.27
N GLN A 574 6.97 12.14 33.56
CA GLN A 574 6.28 12.44 34.82
C GLN A 574 4.90 11.75 34.90
N VAL A 575 4.12 11.79 33.82
CA VAL A 575 2.82 11.13 33.75
C VAL A 575 3.00 9.60 33.78
N GLY A 576 3.96 9.08 33.02
CA GLY A 576 4.34 7.67 32.99
C GLY A 576 4.76 7.15 34.35
N ARG A 577 5.57 7.90 35.10
CA ARG A 577 5.97 7.56 36.47
C ARG A 577 4.77 7.47 37.39
N SER A 578 3.85 8.43 37.31
CA SER A 578 2.63 8.42 38.11
C SER A 578 1.74 7.21 37.77
N MET A 579 1.56 6.90 36.48
CA MET A 579 0.76 5.75 36.03
C MET A 579 1.40 4.42 36.41
N TYR A 580 2.72 4.29 36.23
CA TYR A 580 3.47 3.10 36.60
C TYR A 580 3.34 2.79 38.09
N GLU A 581 3.57 3.78 38.95
CA GLU A 581 3.42 3.61 40.40
C GLU A 581 1.97 3.29 40.79
N PHE A 582 0.98 3.91 40.13
CA PHE A 582 -0.43 3.60 40.34
C PHE A 582 -0.74 2.13 40.03
N TRP A 583 -0.29 1.62 38.88
CA TRP A 583 -0.47 0.22 38.48
C TRP A 583 0.32 -0.77 39.35
N GLN A 584 1.39 -0.34 40.02
CA GLN A 584 2.10 -1.13 41.04
C GLN A 584 1.40 -1.14 42.41
N GLY A 585 0.24 -0.49 42.53
CA GLY A 585 -0.61 -0.49 43.72
C GLY A 585 -0.57 0.81 44.53
N ASN A 586 0.17 1.83 44.11
CA ASN A 586 0.15 3.14 44.76
C ASN A 586 -1.07 3.97 44.30
N THR A 587 -2.24 3.62 44.81
CA THR A 587 -3.52 4.26 44.46
C THR A 587 -3.66 5.72 44.94
N GLU A 588 -2.70 6.25 45.70
CA GLU A 588 -2.64 7.68 46.05
C GLU A 588 -2.15 8.54 44.88
N ARG A 589 -1.54 7.94 43.86
CA ARG A 589 -1.13 8.64 42.64
C ARG A 589 -2.34 8.99 41.79
N ASP A 590 -2.27 10.16 41.16
CA ASP A 590 -3.29 10.66 40.24
C ASP A 590 -2.63 11.07 38.91
N PRO A 591 -2.37 10.10 38.01
CA PRO A 591 -1.79 10.35 36.69
C PRO A 591 -2.59 11.38 35.87
N ALA A 592 -3.92 11.38 35.99
CA ALA A 592 -4.80 12.28 35.25
C ALA A 592 -4.59 13.74 35.67
N SER A 593 -4.53 14.01 36.98
CA SER A 593 -4.21 15.35 37.49
C SER A 593 -2.76 15.76 37.21
N VAL A 594 -1.80 14.82 37.21
CA VAL A 594 -0.42 15.11 36.80
C VAL A 594 -0.37 15.59 35.35
N ALA A 595 -1.05 14.91 34.43
CA ALA A 595 -1.10 15.29 33.02
C ALA A 595 -1.73 16.68 32.82
N MET A 596 -2.80 17.00 33.56
CA MET A 596 -3.45 18.32 33.49
C MET A 596 -2.54 19.49 33.87
N ASN A 597 -1.49 19.26 34.68
CA ASN A 597 -0.52 20.30 35.04
C ASN A 597 0.45 20.64 33.89
N PHE A 598 0.47 19.85 32.81
CA PHE A 598 1.27 20.15 31.62
C PHE A 598 0.50 20.94 30.57
N ILE A 599 -0.84 20.81 30.50
CA ILE A 599 -1.70 21.56 29.56
C ILE A 599 -2.07 22.94 30.14
N LEU A 600 -1.05 23.76 30.34
CA LEU A 600 -1.14 25.10 30.94
C LEU A 600 -0.37 26.14 30.11
N HIS A 601 -0.75 27.41 30.22
CA HIS A 601 0.04 28.51 29.67
C HIS A 601 1.42 28.56 30.36
N PRO A 602 2.54 28.80 29.65
CA PRO A 602 3.89 28.72 30.23
C PRO A 602 4.21 29.79 31.29
N ASP A 603 3.38 30.84 31.43
CA ASP A 603 3.44 31.78 32.56
C ASP A 603 2.66 31.33 33.81
N ALA A 604 1.96 30.19 33.74
CA ALA A 604 1.26 29.64 34.90
C ALA A 604 2.19 28.79 35.79
N ASP A 605 3.29 28.26 35.24
CA ASP A 605 4.27 27.40 35.92
C ASP A 605 5.68 27.59 35.32
N ASN A 606 6.71 27.08 35.98
CA ASN A 606 8.11 27.23 35.63
C ASN A 606 8.83 25.89 35.34
N TRP A 607 8.13 24.75 35.35
CA TRP A 607 8.74 23.43 35.13
C TRP A 607 9.58 23.32 33.83
N HIS A 608 9.23 24.10 32.80
CA HIS A 608 9.90 24.09 31.49
C HIS A 608 11.19 24.92 31.44
N GLU A 609 11.42 25.82 32.41
CA GLU A 609 12.49 26.82 32.33
C GLU A 609 13.89 26.19 32.28
N ASP A 610 14.12 25.16 33.09
CA ASP A 610 15.39 24.43 33.13
C ASP A 610 15.64 23.66 31.82
N ILE A 611 14.59 23.15 31.17
CA ILE A 611 14.67 22.43 29.90
C ILE A 611 15.05 23.41 28.77
N VAL A 612 14.38 24.58 28.72
CA VAL A 612 14.68 25.64 27.76
C VAL A 612 16.10 26.17 27.96
N ALA A 613 16.52 26.37 29.21
CA ALA A 613 17.89 26.78 29.54
C ALA A 613 18.94 25.73 29.13
N ALA A 614 18.67 24.44 29.37
CA ALA A 614 19.55 23.36 28.96
C ALA A 614 19.65 23.24 27.43
N TRP A 615 18.53 23.38 26.71
CA TRP A 615 18.50 23.34 25.25
C TRP A 615 19.35 24.44 24.62
N GLU A 616 19.23 25.69 25.11
CA GLU A 616 20.08 26.80 24.65
C GLU A 616 21.56 26.58 25.00
N ALA A 617 21.85 26.09 26.21
CA ALA A 617 23.22 25.89 26.66
C ALA A 617 23.94 24.74 25.92
N LYS A 618 23.18 23.75 25.43
CA LYS A 618 23.71 22.59 24.70
C LYS A 618 24.38 22.99 23.38
N ASP A 619 23.79 23.93 22.65
CA ASP A 619 24.33 24.50 21.41
C ASP A 619 23.95 25.99 21.30
N PRO A 620 24.75 26.90 21.90
CA PRO A 620 24.40 28.32 21.96
C PRO A 620 24.28 29.00 20.60
N ASP A 621 25.10 28.58 19.62
CA ASP A 621 25.07 29.17 18.28
C ASP A 621 23.93 28.57 17.45
N GLY A 622 23.71 27.25 17.53
CA GLY A 622 22.58 26.59 16.86
C GLY A 622 21.23 27.03 17.41
N SER A 623 21.07 27.13 18.73
CA SER A 623 19.84 27.64 19.36
C SER A 623 19.56 29.09 18.98
N ARG A 624 20.58 29.96 18.94
CA ARG A 624 20.41 31.34 18.46
C ARG A 624 19.93 31.39 17.00
N ASN A 625 20.49 30.56 16.13
CA ASN A 625 20.06 30.47 14.73
C ASN A 625 18.61 29.96 14.61
N LYS A 626 18.24 28.94 15.39
CA LYS A 626 16.87 28.40 15.46
C LYS A 626 15.86 29.43 15.97
N ILE A 627 16.20 30.17 17.02
CA ILE A 627 15.40 31.29 17.55
C ILE A 627 15.24 32.39 16.49
N GLN A 628 16.31 32.74 15.77
CA GLN A 628 16.24 33.72 14.70
C GLN A 628 15.34 33.25 13.55
N ALA A 629 15.40 31.98 13.15
CA ALA A 629 14.50 31.42 12.14
C ALA A 629 13.03 31.50 12.60
N GLY A 630 12.73 31.13 13.84
CA GLY A 630 11.38 31.23 14.41
C GLY A 630 10.88 32.65 14.68
N SER A 631 11.72 33.67 14.50
CA SER A 631 11.32 35.09 14.56
C SER A 631 10.84 35.65 13.23
N ARG A 632 11.01 34.91 12.12
CA ARG A 632 10.76 35.39 10.76
C ARG A 632 9.73 34.53 10.06
N LEU A 633 8.60 35.14 9.72
CA LEU A 633 7.52 34.43 9.04
C LEU A 633 7.97 33.92 7.66
N GLU A 634 8.76 34.72 6.93
CA GLU A 634 9.26 34.35 5.61
C GLU A 634 10.10 33.07 5.64
N ASP A 635 10.96 32.91 6.67
CA ASP A 635 11.83 31.74 6.81
C ASP A 635 10.99 30.48 7.10
N LEU A 636 9.98 30.60 7.98
CA LEU A 636 9.08 29.50 8.34
C LEU A 636 8.13 29.11 7.18
N VAL A 637 7.58 30.10 6.48
CA VAL A 637 6.73 29.88 5.29
C VAL A 637 7.54 29.26 4.15
N GLN A 638 8.80 29.68 3.94
CA GLN A 638 9.67 29.05 2.95
C GLN A 638 9.99 27.60 3.28
N LEU A 639 10.25 27.30 4.56
CA LEU A 639 10.47 25.94 5.04
C LEU A 639 9.24 25.06 4.82
N GLN A 640 8.04 25.53 5.22
CA GLN A 640 6.79 24.81 4.98
C GLN A 640 6.52 24.59 3.50
N ALA A 641 6.68 25.63 2.68
CA ALA A 641 6.52 25.50 1.24
C ALA A 641 7.55 24.54 0.61
N GLN A 642 8.73 24.39 1.21
CA GLN A 642 9.72 23.39 0.79
C GLN A 642 9.26 21.98 1.16
N LEU A 643 8.86 21.75 2.42
CA LEU A 643 8.38 20.45 2.90
C LEU A 643 7.15 19.99 2.09
N GLU A 644 6.19 20.88 1.85
CA GLU A 644 5.03 20.61 0.99
C GLU A 644 5.45 20.25 -0.45
N ARG A 645 6.46 20.93 -1.01
CA ARG A 645 6.96 20.61 -2.35
C ARG A 645 7.61 19.24 -2.38
N GLU A 646 8.40 18.90 -1.37
CA GLU A 646 9.04 17.59 -1.25
C GLU A 646 7.99 16.48 -1.12
N GLU A 647 6.92 16.70 -0.36
CA GLU A 647 5.82 15.76 -0.20
C GLU A 647 5.00 15.61 -1.49
N LYS A 648 4.67 16.72 -2.16
CA LYS A 648 4.02 16.71 -3.48
C LYS A 648 4.88 16.00 -4.52
N ASP A 649 6.19 16.24 -4.52
CA ASP A 649 7.12 15.55 -5.41
C ASP A 649 7.22 14.08 -5.07
N ARG A 650 7.18 13.67 -3.79
CA ARG A 650 7.03 12.25 -3.42
C ARG A 650 5.78 11.68 -4.06
N VAL A 651 4.60 12.26 -3.84
CA VAL A 651 3.33 11.77 -4.44
C VAL A 651 3.37 11.72 -5.96
N ARG A 652 3.95 12.74 -6.61
CA ARG A 652 4.12 12.74 -8.07
C ARG A 652 5.05 11.62 -8.55
N VAL A 653 6.20 11.44 -7.89
CA VAL A 653 7.15 10.37 -8.18
C VAL A 653 6.52 9.00 -7.93
N LEU A 654 5.71 8.84 -6.87
CA LEU A 654 4.93 7.63 -6.61
C LEU A 654 4.03 7.34 -7.84
N GLY A 655 3.35 8.35 -8.39
CA GLY A 655 2.52 8.24 -9.60
C GLY A 655 3.28 8.03 -10.91
N GLU A 656 4.51 8.54 -11.05
CA GLU A 656 5.34 8.39 -12.25
C GLU A 656 6.05 7.04 -12.32
N GLN A 657 6.53 6.50 -11.19
CA GLN A 657 7.18 5.18 -11.14
C GLN A 657 6.23 4.05 -11.57
N TYR A 658 4.93 4.16 -11.25
CA TYR A 658 3.92 3.20 -11.71
C TYR A 658 3.44 3.43 -13.15
N ARG A 659 3.44 4.68 -13.65
CA ARG A 659 3.03 5.00 -15.03
C ARG A 659 3.96 4.44 -16.11
N ASN A 660 5.22 4.20 -15.79
CA ASN A 660 6.24 3.75 -16.75
C ASN A 660 6.26 2.22 -16.97
N ALA A 661 5.32 1.46 -16.41
CA ALA A 661 5.08 0.09 -16.82
C ALA A 661 4.24 0.04 -18.11
N PRO A 662 4.48 -0.89 -19.06
CA PRO A 662 3.94 -0.77 -20.43
C PRO A 662 2.40 -0.79 -20.49
N ASN A 663 1.80 0.37 -20.78
CA ASN A 663 0.36 0.64 -20.88
C ASN A 663 -0.29 0.18 -22.20
N THR A 664 0.15 -0.91 -22.82
CA THR A 664 -0.27 -1.20 -24.21
C THR A 664 -1.57 -1.98 -24.36
N VAL A 665 -2.10 -2.64 -23.32
CA VAL A 665 -3.27 -3.54 -23.47
C VAL A 665 -4.60 -2.88 -23.03
N SER A 666 -4.59 -1.97 -22.05
CA SER A 666 -5.81 -1.29 -21.56
C SER A 666 -6.45 -0.39 -22.62
N GLU A 667 -5.64 0.35 -23.38
CA GLU A 667 -6.11 1.21 -24.49
C GLU A 667 -6.66 0.39 -25.67
N ILE A 668 -6.17 -0.84 -25.86
CA ILE A 668 -6.64 -1.73 -26.92
C ILE A 668 -7.96 -2.40 -26.55
N ILE A 669 -8.15 -2.80 -25.29
CA ILE A 669 -9.41 -3.43 -24.85
C ILE A 669 -10.56 -2.40 -24.81
N SER A 670 -10.30 -1.19 -24.33
CA SER A 670 -11.29 -0.10 -24.29
C SER A 670 -11.70 0.38 -25.69
N SER A 671 -10.81 0.30 -26.68
CA SER A 671 -11.11 0.62 -28.08
C SER A 671 -11.72 -0.54 -28.88
N ALA A 672 -11.39 -1.80 -28.54
CA ALA A 672 -11.91 -2.99 -29.22
C ALA A 672 -13.31 -3.42 -28.74
N PHE A 673 -13.67 -3.09 -27.50
CA PHE A 673 -14.98 -3.37 -26.92
C PHE A 673 -15.53 -2.10 -26.23
N PRO A 674 -16.14 -1.16 -26.98
CA PRO A 674 -16.85 -0.06 -26.36
C PRO A 674 -18.02 -0.64 -25.58
N PHE A 675 -17.96 -0.60 -24.24
CA PHE A 675 -19.06 -1.04 -23.39
C PHE A 675 -20.31 -0.20 -23.70
N GLY A 676 -21.41 -0.88 -24.03
CA GLY A 676 -22.77 -0.36 -23.93
C GLY A 676 -23.41 -0.80 -22.63
#